data_AF-A0AAV4CVV4-F1
#
_entry.id   AF-A0AAV4CVV4-F1
#
_cell.length_a   1.000
_cell.length_b   1.000
_cell.length_c   1.000
_cell.angle_alpha   90.00
_cell.angle_beta   90.00
_cell.angle_gamma   90.00
#
_symmetry.space_group_name_H-M   'P 1'
#
loop_
_entity.id
_entity.type
_entity.pdbx_description
1 polymer ?
#
loop_
_entity_poly.entity_id
_entity_poly.type
_entity_poly.pdbx_seq_one_letter_code
_entity_poly.pdbx_strand_id
1 'polypeptide(L)'
;MALYVLLLPLLTVINVFALQEQNLYRPVIWSKLMEHDRPAFHGIIKENERVVQLRPPLSSSDADEEGDARFICKYVILKNRRYPRSLPFDIHITNKLTGEAEIRVREGESLDFEKHRAYKFGVVAEDCGFPPKQSTKAYMEIQVLDVNDHAPKFDNESYFAYVEEGKMYDNIVQIHASDMDGSSTFNAICNYELITSNAPFEITSDGVVRNIEPLDYSIHRNFILEAVAVDCGGRRSSPAFINLAMLERCRSGWSGLPDVVHYRAGQGQKMLAKGATLRLCEDDCQPASVNVMLTLANSHIGKGCDRDTYSINSQRKLCGASGDSHDLLPSPSSSGWSHNIPTDDGFEMDRIYSFDGKTTALEVPESVFNHTLHRHFTISAWLRHGRTQSVSGHTSRAKAPKEHIVCMSDGDGMNRHHYGLYFHGEKLILLLRTEAEDVKTPEGMQVFRPAEFRWRLTSTQDDAWHHYALNVDLSEQDEDGGVRLYVDGKLVITDEENFEIIDDWPLHKTKKVHSTKLIVGACWQGGENTFSHYYTGYMAGLFVLKGKTESEKVIRCLNNCKENLDFHAISDMSSGTSVSFNSDMTEFTISSRTVEEVNRLMGQVAYVNARTFPTPGYRNLTIETSIICEGQTIVLPLMERKILVEEQREPMFIITGYSNLTRMVYEFELGLRVFHDIRIFARSQPLEDDDDENEDDVDTINVKEGGTSMEKAAKLAQKFSKKMME
;
A
#
# COMPACT_ATOMS: atom_id res chain seq x y z
N MET A 1 -130.53 9.76 -61.75
CA MET A 1 -131.04 8.54 -62.40
C MET A 1 -129.96 7.49 -62.31
N ALA A 2 -130.10 6.30 -61.75
CA ALA A 2 -131.10 5.59 -60.96
C ALA A 2 -130.29 4.43 -60.33
N LEU A 3 -130.19 4.29 -59.01
CA LEU A 3 -131.03 3.43 -58.15
C LEU A 3 -131.32 2.02 -58.71
N TYR A 4 -131.10 1.02 -57.83
CA TYR A 4 -131.28 -0.45 -57.96
C TYR A 4 -130.12 -1.22 -58.61
N VAL A 5 -129.46 -2.21 -57.98
CA VAL A 5 -130.00 -3.26 -57.11
C VAL A 5 -129.03 -3.59 -55.95
N LEU A 6 -129.53 -3.38 -54.73
CA LEU A 6 -129.11 -4.03 -53.49
C LEU A 6 -129.58 -5.51 -53.52
N LEU A 7 -128.65 -6.46 -53.34
CA LEU A 7 -128.81 -7.70 -52.56
C LEU A 7 -127.58 -8.61 -52.80
N LEU A 8 -126.72 -8.68 -51.77
CA LEU A 8 -125.74 -9.73 -51.41
C LEU A 8 -124.43 -9.16 -50.82
N PRO A 9 -124.50 -8.36 -49.73
CA PRO A 9 -123.45 -8.40 -48.72
C PRO A 9 -124.08 -8.81 -47.38
N LEU A 10 -124.34 -10.11 -47.23
CA LEU A 10 -124.74 -10.76 -45.97
C LEU A 10 -124.46 -12.29 -45.97
N LEU A 11 -123.45 -12.69 -46.74
CA LEU A 11 -122.58 -13.83 -46.41
C LEU A 11 -121.21 -13.26 -46.03
N THR A 12 -121.29 -12.41 -45.01
CA THR A 12 -120.21 -12.09 -44.11
C THR A 12 -119.54 -13.37 -43.62
N VAL A 13 -118.22 -13.39 -43.79
CA VAL A 13 -117.28 -13.79 -42.73
C VAL A 13 -117.45 -15.25 -42.31
N ILE A 14 -116.94 -16.17 -43.13
CA ILE A 14 -116.21 -17.42 -42.79
C ILE A 14 -115.86 -18.03 -44.17
N ASN A 15 -114.56 -18.13 -44.50
CA ASN A 15 -113.93 -18.78 -45.67
C ASN A 15 -112.89 -17.92 -46.43
N VAL A 16 -112.18 -17.03 -45.72
CA VAL A 16 -110.77 -16.71 -46.02
C VAL A 16 -109.84 -17.28 -44.94
N PHE A 17 -110.35 -18.11 -44.03
CA PHE A 17 -109.56 -18.76 -42.97
C PHE A 17 -109.88 -20.26 -42.89
N ALA A 18 -109.38 -21.02 -43.85
CA ALA A 18 -109.12 -22.46 -43.78
C ALA A 18 -108.29 -22.78 -45.04
N LEU A 19 -107.02 -23.18 -45.01
CA LEU A 19 -106.28 -23.92 -44.00
C LEU A 19 -104.93 -23.21 -43.76
N GLN A 20 -104.79 -22.48 -42.65
CA GLN A 20 -103.47 -22.30 -42.07
C GLN A 20 -103.29 -23.54 -41.20
N GLU A 21 -102.43 -24.46 -41.63
CA GLU A 21 -102.10 -25.66 -40.85
C GLU A 21 -101.83 -25.23 -39.41
N GLN A 22 -102.64 -25.70 -38.47
CA GLN A 22 -102.36 -25.46 -37.07
C GLN A 22 -101.04 -26.14 -36.75
N ASN A 23 -100.06 -25.37 -36.28
CA ASN A 23 -98.79 -25.91 -35.84
C ASN A 23 -99.05 -26.87 -34.65
N LEU A 24 -98.98 -28.19 -34.87
CA LEU A 24 -99.43 -29.22 -33.91
C LEU A 24 -98.28 -29.79 -33.06
N TYR A 25 -97.06 -29.84 -33.59
CA TYR A 25 -95.91 -30.43 -32.93
C TYR A 25 -94.95 -29.36 -32.39
N ARG A 26 -94.02 -29.75 -31.51
CA ARG A 26 -92.98 -28.86 -30.96
C ARG A 26 -91.65 -29.34 -31.50
N PRO A 27 -90.72 -28.43 -31.86
CA PRO A 27 -89.38 -28.85 -32.24
C PRO A 27 -88.70 -29.58 -31.08
N VAL A 28 -87.86 -30.56 -31.39
CA VAL A 28 -87.12 -31.34 -30.41
C VAL A 28 -85.63 -31.10 -30.60
N ILE A 29 -84.99 -30.58 -29.56
CA ILE A 29 -83.52 -30.56 -29.47
C ILE A 29 -83.06 -31.93 -29.01
N TRP A 30 -82.18 -32.58 -29.78
CA TRP A 30 -81.64 -33.89 -29.44
C TRP A 30 -80.19 -33.78 -28.98
N SER A 31 -79.87 -34.45 -27.88
CA SER A 31 -78.48 -34.66 -27.43
C SER A 31 -78.32 -36.06 -26.87
N LYS A 32 -77.14 -36.65 -27.07
CA LYS A 32 -76.75 -37.89 -26.37
C LYS A 32 -76.41 -37.64 -24.90
N LEU A 33 -76.11 -36.39 -24.53
CA LEU A 33 -75.96 -35.98 -23.14
C LEU A 33 -77.31 -35.52 -22.59
N MET A 34 -77.64 -35.96 -21.38
CA MET A 34 -78.83 -35.56 -20.64
C MET A 34 -78.44 -35.01 -19.27
N GLU A 35 -79.02 -33.88 -18.86
CA GLU A 35 -78.88 -33.29 -17.53
C GLU A 35 -80.28 -32.97 -16.98
N HIS A 36 -80.62 -33.52 -15.81
CA HIS A 36 -81.97 -33.44 -15.23
C HIS A 36 -83.09 -33.84 -16.22
N ASP A 37 -82.90 -34.97 -16.92
CA ASP A 37 -83.80 -35.50 -17.96
C ASP A 37 -84.06 -34.54 -19.13
N ARG A 38 -83.12 -33.61 -19.41
CA ARG A 38 -83.18 -32.70 -20.56
C ARG A 38 -81.91 -32.75 -21.38
N PRO A 39 -81.96 -32.47 -22.70
CA PRO A 39 -80.77 -32.44 -23.54
C PRO A 39 -79.71 -31.49 -22.99
N ALA A 40 -78.47 -31.94 -22.92
CA ALA A 40 -77.35 -31.15 -22.42
C ALA A 40 -76.21 -31.10 -23.45
N PHE A 41 -75.50 -29.99 -23.45
CA PHE A 41 -74.43 -29.70 -24.40
C PHE A 41 -73.25 -29.08 -23.67
N HIS A 42 -72.06 -29.56 -24.00
CA HIS A 42 -70.82 -29.02 -23.48
C HIS A 42 -70.06 -28.32 -24.59
N GLY A 43 -69.74 -27.04 -24.38
CA GLY A 43 -68.98 -26.22 -25.30
C GLY A 43 -67.64 -25.83 -24.71
N ILE A 44 -66.62 -25.70 -25.56
CA ILE A 44 -65.35 -25.07 -25.21
C ILE A 44 -65.07 -23.94 -26.19
N ILE A 45 -64.50 -22.84 -25.71
CA ILE A 45 -64.08 -21.71 -26.54
C ILE A 45 -62.84 -21.08 -25.91
N LYS A 46 -61.78 -20.80 -26.67
CA LYS A 46 -60.68 -19.96 -26.17
C LYS A 46 -61.15 -18.52 -26.10
N GLU A 47 -60.68 -17.75 -25.14
CA GLU A 47 -61.20 -16.38 -24.95
C GLU A 47 -60.96 -15.44 -26.15
N ASN A 48 -59.93 -15.72 -26.94
CA ASN A 48 -59.61 -15.00 -28.17
C ASN A 48 -60.32 -15.57 -29.42
N GLU A 49 -61.10 -16.64 -29.28
CA GLU A 49 -61.90 -17.23 -30.36
C GLU A 49 -63.33 -16.71 -30.34
N ARG A 50 -64.05 -16.89 -31.46
CA ARG A 50 -65.43 -16.39 -31.62
C ARG A 50 -66.49 -17.47 -31.79
N VAL A 51 -66.11 -18.72 -32.02
CA VAL A 51 -67.04 -19.83 -32.29
C VAL A 51 -66.84 -20.92 -31.25
N VAL A 52 -67.93 -21.34 -30.61
CA VAL A 52 -67.89 -22.34 -29.55
C VAL A 52 -67.86 -23.74 -30.17
N GLN A 53 -66.92 -24.56 -29.74
CA GLN A 53 -66.84 -25.97 -30.12
C GLN A 53 -67.78 -26.79 -29.25
N LEU A 54 -68.99 -27.05 -29.75
CA LEU A 54 -70.03 -27.82 -29.04
C LEU A 54 -69.90 -29.33 -29.27
N ARG A 55 -70.11 -30.10 -28.19
CA ARG A 55 -70.21 -31.56 -28.22
C ARG A 55 -71.44 -32.03 -27.41
N PRO A 56 -72.40 -32.74 -28.04
CA PRO A 56 -72.58 -32.90 -29.49
C PRO A 56 -72.90 -31.55 -30.19
N PRO A 57 -72.85 -31.46 -31.54
CA PRO A 57 -73.30 -30.26 -32.25
C PRO A 57 -74.76 -29.93 -31.95
N LEU A 58 -75.11 -28.65 -31.89
CA LEU A 58 -76.49 -28.21 -31.67
C LEU A 58 -77.30 -28.44 -32.95
N SER A 59 -78.33 -29.26 -32.86
CA SER A 59 -79.31 -29.52 -33.91
C SER A 59 -80.67 -29.82 -33.28
N SER A 60 -81.73 -29.56 -34.04
CA SER A 60 -83.09 -29.87 -33.66
C SER A 60 -83.91 -30.31 -34.86
N SER A 61 -84.84 -31.22 -34.63
CA SER A 61 -85.79 -31.68 -35.64
C SER A 61 -87.22 -31.31 -35.26
N ASP A 62 -88.01 -30.96 -36.26
CA ASP A 62 -89.47 -30.83 -36.16
C ASP A 62 -90.07 -31.84 -37.14
N ALA A 63 -90.49 -32.99 -36.63
CA ALA A 63 -90.96 -34.10 -37.45
C ALA A 63 -92.50 -34.09 -37.50
N ASP A 64 -93.04 -33.56 -38.61
CA ASP A 64 -94.44 -33.74 -38.99
C ASP A 64 -94.58 -35.03 -39.84
N GLU A 65 -95.68 -35.77 -39.68
CA GLU A 65 -96.00 -36.96 -40.47
C GLU A 65 -96.15 -36.60 -41.96
N GLU A 66 -95.46 -37.35 -42.84
CA GLU A 66 -95.50 -37.23 -44.30
C GLU A 66 -95.10 -35.86 -44.91
N GLY A 67 -93.80 -35.55 -44.85
CA GLY A 67 -93.11 -34.89 -45.97
C GLY A 67 -92.89 -33.37 -45.90
N ASP A 68 -93.51 -32.65 -44.97
CA ASP A 68 -93.26 -31.22 -44.76
C ASP A 68 -92.40 -30.99 -43.50
N ALA A 69 -91.08 -31.10 -43.63
CA ALA A 69 -90.16 -30.70 -42.57
C ALA A 69 -90.27 -29.18 -42.32
N ARG A 70 -90.80 -28.77 -41.16
CA ARG A 70 -90.88 -27.36 -40.78
C ARG A 70 -89.51 -26.84 -40.34
N PHE A 71 -89.12 -25.68 -40.88
CA PHE A 71 -87.83 -25.08 -40.59
C PHE A 71 -87.75 -24.55 -39.16
N ILE A 72 -86.57 -24.61 -38.57
CA ILE A 72 -86.26 -23.91 -37.32
C ILE A 72 -85.97 -22.45 -37.64
N CYS A 73 -86.72 -21.54 -37.00
CA CYS A 73 -86.64 -20.11 -37.29
C CYS A 73 -85.57 -19.40 -36.47
N LYS A 74 -85.43 -19.78 -35.20
CA LYS A 74 -84.37 -19.26 -34.31
C LYS A 74 -84.17 -20.17 -33.10
N TYR A 75 -83.00 -20.06 -32.49
CA TYR A 75 -82.76 -20.52 -31.13
C TYR A 75 -82.83 -19.33 -30.18
N VAL A 76 -83.46 -19.53 -29.02
CA VAL A 76 -83.62 -18.50 -27.99
C VAL A 76 -82.85 -18.90 -26.74
N ILE A 77 -81.90 -18.05 -26.34
CA ILE A 77 -81.21 -18.16 -25.06
C ILE A 77 -82.15 -17.67 -23.96
N LEU A 78 -82.46 -18.54 -23.00
CA LEU A 78 -83.36 -18.24 -21.90
C LEU A 78 -82.67 -17.34 -20.88
N LYS A 79 -83.40 -16.32 -20.40
CA LYS A 79 -82.93 -15.42 -19.34
C LYS A 79 -82.59 -16.21 -18.08
N ASN A 80 -81.37 -16.05 -17.60
CA ASN A 80 -80.87 -16.71 -16.40
C ASN A 80 -80.66 -15.67 -15.28
N ARG A 81 -81.23 -15.90 -14.10
CA ARG A 81 -81.07 -15.01 -12.93
C ARG A 81 -79.61 -14.82 -12.51
N ARG A 82 -78.74 -15.79 -12.81
CA ARG A 82 -77.30 -15.72 -12.53
C ARG A 82 -76.54 -14.71 -13.39
N TYR A 83 -77.11 -14.30 -14.54
CA TYR A 83 -76.50 -13.35 -15.47
C TYR A 83 -77.48 -12.18 -15.69
N PRO A 84 -77.37 -11.09 -14.90
CA PRO A 84 -78.28 -9.95 -14.99
C PRO A 84 -78.08 -9.12 -16.28
N ARG A 85 -76.89 -9.18 -16.89
CA ARG A 85 -76.61 -8.72 -18.25
C ARG A 85 -76.91 -9.81 -19.27
N SER A 86 -77.15 -9.43 -20.52
CA SER A 86 -77.26 -10.41 -21.61
C SER A 86 -75.97 -11.22 -21.73
N LEU A 87 -76.09 -12.54 -21.92
CA LEU A 87 -74.93 -13.40 -22.19
C LEU A 87 -74.20 -12.94 -23.46
N PRO A 88 -72.87 -13.11 -23.55
CA PRO A 88 -72.07 -12.63 -24.68
C PRO A 88 -72.16 -13.54 -25.91
N PHE A 89 -73.20 -14.36 -26.02
CA PHE A 89 -73.36 -15.35 -27.09
C PHE A 89 -74.64 -15.10 -27.90
N ASP A 90 -74.54 -15.38 -29.19
CA ASP A 90 -75.65 -15.51 -30.12
C ASP A 90 -75.60 -16.89 -30.81
N ILE A 91 -76.76 -17.38 -31.26
CA ILE A 91 -76.88 -18.69 -31.91
C ILE A 91 -77.18 -18.47 -33.38
N HIS A 92 -76.27 -18.91 -34.25
CA HIS A 92 -76.38 -18.77 -35.70
C HIS A 92 -76.77 -20.11 -36.33
N ILE A 93 -77.94 -20.15 -36.97
CA ILE A 93 -78.40 -21.35 -37.68
C ILE A 93 -77.61 -21.49 -38.98
N THR A 94 -76.89 -22.59 -39.12
CA THR A 94 -76.11 -22.94 -40.32
C THR A 94 -76.95 -23.73 -41.33
N ASN A 95 -77.90 -24.53 -40.85
CA ASN A 95 -78.82 -25.27 -41.71
C ASN A 95 -80.25 -25.24 -41.15
N LYS A 96 -81.16 -24.57 -41.86
CA LYS A 96 -82.56 -24.41 -41.44
C LYS A 96 -83.38 -25.70 -41.55
N LEU A 97 -82.98 -26.67 -42.40
CA LEU A 97 -83.66 -27.95 -42.57
C LEU A 97 -83.38 -28.91 -41.41
N THR A 98 -82.12 -28.98 -40.99
CA THR A 98 -81.67 -29.90 -39.92
C THR A 98 -81.62 -29.22 -38.55
N GLY A 99 -81.94 -27.92 -38.51
CA GLY A 99 -81.79 -27.08 -37.32
C GLY A 99 -80.35 -26.96 -36.84
N GLU A 100 -79.34 -27.33 -37.62
CA GLU A 100 -77.94 -27.19 -37.17
C GLU A 100 -77.59 -25.72 -36.92
N ALA A 101 -76.93 -25.47 -35.78
CA ALA A 101 -76.54 -24.14 -35.37
C ALA A 101 -75.20 -24.12 -34.64
N GLU A 102 -74.51 -22.99 -34.78
CA GLU A 102 -73.27 -22.67 -34.07
C GLU A 102 -73.55 -21.60 -33.02
N ILE A 103 -72.89 -21.72 -31.87
CA ILE A 103 -72.88 -20.64 -30.87
C ILE A 103 -71.65 -19.78 -31.14
N ARG A 104 -71.86 -18.47 -31.24
CA ARG A 104 -70.80 -17.49 -31.49
C ARG A 104 -70.82 -16.39 -30.45
N VAL A 105 -69.66 -15.80 -30.18
CA VAL A 105 -69.56 -14.57 -29.38
C VAL A 105 -70.26 -13.44 -30.14
N ARG A 106 -71.13 -12.70 -29.45
CA ARG A 106 -71.87 -11.58 -30.02
C ARG A 106 -70.93 -10.49 -30.51
N GLU A 107 -71.28 -9.85 -31.62
CA GLU A 107 -70.49 -8.74 -32.15
C GLU A 107 -70.38 -7.60 -31.13
N GLY A 108 -69.14 -7.15 -30.88
CA GLY A 108 -68.83 -6.12 -29.87
C GLY A 108 -68.58 -6.64 -28.45
N GLU A 109 -68.81 -7.94 -28.19
CA GLU A 109 -68.44 -8.58 -26.92
C GLU A 109 -67.08 -9.30 -27.05
N SER A 110 -66.40 -9.47 -25.92
CA SER A 110 -65.19 -10.29 -25.79
C SER A 110 -65.32 -11.23 -24.60
N LEU A 111 -64.65 -12.38 -24.68
CA LEU A 111 -64.48 -13.26 -23.54
C LEU A 111 -63.19 -12.88 -22.81
N ASP A 112 -63.16 -13.16 -21.52
CA ASP A 112 -62.04 -12.89 -20.62
C ASP A 112 -62.12 -13.99 -19.55
N PHE A 113 -61.13 -14.88 -19.57
CA PHE A 113 -61.07 -16.07 -18.74
C PHE A 113 -60.96 -15.70 -17.25
N GLU A 114 -60.18 -14.65 -16.95
CA GLU A 114 -59.91 -14.11 -15.61
C GLU A 114 -61.21 -13.63 -14.96
N LYS A 115 -62.12 -13.04 -15.75
CA LYS A 115 -63.43 -12.58 -15.29
C LYS A 115 -64.45 -13.70 -15.21
N HIS A 116 -64.59 -14.53 -16.25
CA HIS A 116 -65.66 -15.54 -16.33
C HIS A 116 -65.22 -16.83 -17.02
N ARG A 117 -64.88 -17.84 -16.21
CA ARG A 117 -64.38 -19.15 -16.67
C ARG A 117 -65.41 -20.07 -17.34
N ALA A 118 -66.70 -19.88 -17.05
CA ALA A 118 -67.76 -20.70 -17.62
C ALA A 118 -69.13 -20.01 -17.64
N TYR A 119 -69.92 -20.34 -18.66
CA TYR A 119 -71.29 -19.85 -18.85
C TYR A 119 -72.28 -21.01 -18.86
N LYS A 120 -73.29 -20.96 -17.97
CA LYS A 120 -74.36 -21.97 -17.91
C LYS A 120 -75.72 -21.36 -18.22
N PHE A 121 -76.39 -21.80 -19.28
CA PHE A 121 -77.68 -21.22 -19.68
C PHE A 121 -78.61 -22.25 -20.34
N GLY A 122 -79.87 -21.86 -20.53
CA GLY A 122 -80.86 -22.69 -21.21
C GLY A 122 -81.09 -22.21 -22.64
N VAL A 123 -81.32 -23.13 -23.56
CA VAL A 123 -81.68 -22.82 -24.94
C VAL A 123 -82.97 -23.54 -25.32
N VAL A 124 -83.82 -22.89 -26.10
CA VAL A 124 -84.99 -23.50 -26.76
C VAL A 124 -84.92 -23.23 -28.26
N ALA A 125 -85.38 -24.19 -29.06
CA ALA A 125 -85.62 -24.01 -30.50
C ALA A 125 -87.05 -23.48 -30.69
N GLU A 126 -87.22 -22.52 -31.59
CA GLU A 126 -88.52 -22.01 -32.02
C GLU A 126 -88.72 -22.32 -33.51
N ASP A 127 -89.80 -23.04 -33.83
CA ASP A 127 -90.16 -23.36 -35.21
C ASP A 127 -90.65 -22.12 -35.98
N CYS A 128 -90.77 -22.25 -37.30
CA CYS A 128 -91.34 -21.22 -38.16
C CYS A 128 -92.88 -21.26 -38.26
N GLY A 129 -93.58 -22.01 -37.40
CA GLY A 129 -95.02 -22.18 -37.45
C GLY A 129 -95.81 -20.96 -36.95
N PHE A 130 -97.12 -20.95 -37.19
CA PHE A 130 -98.02 -19.92 -36.65
C PHE A 130 -99.19 -20.55 -35.88
N PRO A 131 -99.31 -20.32 -34.56
CA PRO A 131 -98.33 -19.65 -33.70
C PRO A 131 -97.03 -20.48 -33.55
N PRO A 132 -95.87 -19.82 -33.32
CA PRO A 132 -94.60 -20.53 -33.17
C PRO A 132 -94.61 -21.36 -31.89
N LYS A 133 -94.12 -22.60 -31.95
CA LYS A 133 -93.95 -23.46 -30.77
C LYS A 133 -92.48 -23.60 -30.39
N GLN A 134 -92.25 -23.74 -29.10
CA GLN A 134 -90.91 -23.87 -28.52
C GLN A 134 -90.65 -25.29 -28.01
N SER A 135 -89.41 -25.74 -28.19
CA SER A 135 -88.90 -27.01 -27.69
C SER A 135 -88.87 -27.07 -26.16
N THR A 136 -88.61 -28.25 -25.62
CA THR A 136 -88.14 -28.35 -24.24
C THR A 136 -86.78 -27.65 -24.10
N LYS A 137 -86.50 -27.10 -22.92
CA LYS A 137 -85.22 -26.44 -22.60
C LYS A 137 -84.07 -27.44 -22.65
N ALA A 138 -83.05 -27.12 -23.43
CA ALA A 138 -81.74 -27.76 -23.37
C ALA A 138 -80.78 -26.99 -22.45
N TYR A 139 -79.89 -27.69 -21.75
CA TYR A 139 -78.84 -27.10 -20.91
C TYR A 139 -77.55 -26.92 -21.72
N MET A 140 -76.97 -25.72 -21.61
CA MET A 140 -75.70 -25.35 -22.22
C MET A 140 -74.71 -25.03 -21.11
N GLU A 141 -73.54 -25.67 -21.15
CA GLU A 141 -72.37 -25.30 -20.37
C GLU A 141 -71.20 -25.03 -21.32
N ILE A 142 -70.78 -23.76 -21.37
CA ILE A 142 -69.64 -23.33 -22.18
C ILE A 142 -68.48 -23.01 -21.24
N GLN A 143 -67.37 -23.72 -21.38
CA GLN A 143 -66.11 -23.42 -20.71
C GLN A 143 -65.28 -22.48 -21.57
N VAL A 144 -64.78 -21.42 -20.95
CA VAL A 144 -63.76 -20.55 -21.55
C VAL A 144 -62.42 -21.20 -21.27
N LEU A 145 -61.59 -21.37 -22.30
CA LEU A 145 -60.22 -21.81 -22.19
C LEU A 145 -59.31 -20.57 -22.17
N ASP A 146 -58.45 -20.55 -21.15
CA ASP A 146 -57.44 -19.52 -20.96
C ASP A 146 -56.47 -19.47 -22.14
N VAL A 147 -56.02 -18.27 -22.48
CA VAL A 147 -54.98 -17.98 -23.45
C VAL A 147 -53.98 -17.08 -22.75
N ASN A 148 -52.70 -17.45 -22.76
CA ASN A 148 -51.65 -16.60 -22.24
C ASN A 148 -51.70 -15.23 -22.94
N ASP A 149 -52.24 -14.22 -22.26
CA ASP A 149 -52.48 -12.88 -22.77
C ASP A 149 -51.98 -11.77 -21.84
N HIS A 150 -51.79 -12.08 -20.56
CA HIS A 150 -50.96 -11.34 -19.63
C HIS A 150 -49.47 -11.68 -19.82
N ALA A 151 -48.60 -10.77 -19.39
CA ALA A 151 -47.16 -10.99 -19.39
C ALA A 151 -46.65 -10.79 -17.97
N PRO A 152 -45.57 -11.50 -17.57
CA PRO A 152 -45.06 -11.38 -16.22
C PRO A 152 -44.71 -9.95 -15.88
N LYS A 153 -44.92 -9.59 -14.62
CA LYS A 153 -44.58 -8.27 -14.09
C LYS A 153 -43.77 -8.39 -12.81
N PHE A 154 -42.61 -7.73 -12.79
CA PHE A 154 -41.80 -7.62 -11.59
C PHE A 154 -42.50 -6.81 -10.49
N ASP A 155 -42.23 -7.17 -9.24
CA ASP A 155 -42.74 -6.43 -8.09
C ASP A 155 -42.19 -5.00 -8.03
N ASN A 156 -40.93 -4.82 -8.44
CA ASN A 156 -40.24 -3.53 -8.51
C ASN A 156 -39.62 -3.31 -9.90
N GLU A 157 -39.60 -2.05 -10.35
CA GLU A 157 -38.89 -1.67 -11.59
C GLU A 157 -37.36 -1.66 -11.42
N SER A 158 -36.88 -1.54 -10.18
CA SER A 158 -35.46 -1.55 -9.86
C SER A 158 -35.15 -2.19 -8.51
N TYR A 159 -34.03 -2.93 -8.46
CA TYR A 159 -33.49 -3.60 -7.29
C TYR A 159 -32.09 -3.04 -6.99
N PHE A 160 -31.72 -2.95 -5.71
CA PHE A 160 -30.44 -2.38 -5.27
C PHE A 160 -29.75 -3.34 -4.29
N ALA A 161 -28.45 -3.56 -4.48
CA ALA A 161 -27.64 -4.34 -3.55
C ALA A 161 -26.18 -3.86 -3.53
N TYR A 162 -25.46 -4.26 -2.48
CA TYR A 162 -24.03 -4.00 -2.31
C TYR A 162 -23.26 -5.30 -2.37
N VAL A 163 -22.11 -5.29 -3.04
CA VAL A 163 -21.21 -6.44 -3.14
C VAL A 163 -19.79 -6.03 -2.76
N GLU A 164 -19.05 -6.87 -2.07
CA GLU A 164 -17.65 -6.63 -1.71
C GLU A 164 -16.72 -7.16 -2.80
N GLU A 165 -15.65 -6.42 -3.08
CA GLU A 165 -14.58 -6.84 -3.97
C GLU A 165 -13.98 -8.20 -3.55
N GLY A 166 -13.78 -9.08 -4.54
CA GLY A 166 -13.17 -10.39 -4.36
C GLY A 166 -14.05 -11.45 -3.70
N LYS A 167 -15.26 -11.11 -3.22
CA LYS A 167 -16.17 -12.05 -2.54
C LYS A 167 -17.09 -12.76 -3.55
N MET A 168 -17.29 -14.05 -3.34
CA MET A 168 -18.28 -14.85 -4.07
C MET A 168 -19.58 -14.91 -3.27
N TYR A 169 -20.68 -14.51 -3.89
CA TYR A 169 -22.00 -14.52 -3.28
C TYR A 169 -22.86 -15.60 -3.93
N ASP A 170 -23.46 -16.48 -3.12
CA ASP A 170 -24.49 -17.42 -3.59
C ASP A 170 -25.84 -16.71 -3.82
N ASN A 171 -26.07 -15.58 -3.15
CA ASN A 171 -27.25 -14.74 -3.30
C ASN A 171 -26.89 -13.28 -3.01
N ILE A 172 -26.91 -12.43 -4.05
CA ILE A 172 -26.73 -10.98 -3.94
C ILE A 172 -28.08 -10.31 -3.72
N VAL A 173 -29.04 -10.63 -4.58
CA VAL A 173 -30.41 -10.13 -4.52
C VAL A 173 -31.33 -11.15 -5.20
N GLN A 174 -32.53 -11.32 -4.65
CA GLN A 174 -33.57 -12.12 -5.28
C GLN A 174 -34.65 -11.20 -5.86
N ILE A 175 -34.93 -11.36 -7.15
CA ILE A 175 -36.00 -10.64 -7.85
C ILE A 175 -37.22 -11.56 -8.00
N HIS A 176 -38.39 -10.95 -8.04
CA HIS A 176 -39.66 -11.66 -8.11
C HIS A 176 -40.60 -11.01 -9.11
N ALA A 177 -41.25 -11.83 -9.92
CA ALA A 177 -42.27 -11.44 -10.86
C ALA A 177 -43.53 -12.30 -10.67
N SER A 178 -44.67 -11.75 -11.06
CA SER A 178 -45.97 -12.41 -11.04
C SER A 178 -46.72 -12.19 -12.35
N ASP A 179 -47.47 -13.20 -12.79
CA ASP A 179 -48.35 -13.11 -13.95
C ASP A 179 -49.82 -13.13 -13.49
N MET A 180 -50.71 -12.54 -14.29
CA MET A 180 -52.14 -12.38 -13.98
C MET A 180 -53.05 -13.31 -14.79
N ASP A 181 -52.51 -14.14 -15.68
CA ASP A 181 -53.28 -15.18 -16.39
C ASP A 181 -53.97 -16.13 -15.38
N GLY A 182 -55.17 -16.60 -15.71
CA GLY A 182 -56.01 -17.32 -14.76
C GLY A 182 -55.66 -18.80 -14.58
N SER A 183 -55.01 -19.43 -15.56
CA SER A 183 -54.57 -20.84 -15.48
C SER A 183 -53.25 -20.97 -14.76
N SER A 184 -53.08 -22.09 -14.03
CA SER A 184 -51.83 -22.38 -13.33
C SER A 184 -50.62 -22.52 -14.25
N THR A 185 -50.84 -22.81 -15.53
CA THR A 185 -49.77 -22.95 -16.51
C THR A 185 -49.28 -21.60 -17.01
N PHE A 186 -50.17 -20.67 -17.32
CA PHE A 186 -49.75 -19.36 -17.84
C PHE A 186 -49.41 -18.37 -16.72
N ASN A 187 -50.02 -18.51 -15.53
CA ASN A 187 -49.68 -17.69 -14.36
C ASN A 187 -48.25 -17.95 -13.80
N ALA A 188 -47.68 -19.12 -14.06
CA ALA A 188 -46.43 -19.54 -13.45
C ALA A 188 -45.20 -18.95 -14.14
N ILE A 189 -44.28 -18.39 -13.34
CA ILE A 189 -42.96 -17.97 -13.81
C ILE A 189 -42.05 -19.20 -13.89
N CYS A 190 -41.54 -19.47 -15.09
CA CYS A 190 -40.69 -20.63 -15.34
C CYS A 190 -39.20 -20.28 -15.37
N ASN A 191 -38.85 -19.04 -15.74
CA ASN A 191 -37.46 -18.64 -15.84
C ASN A 191 -37.25 -17.15 -15.58
N TYR A 192 -36.03 -16.81 -15.16
CA TYR A 192 -35.51 -15.45 -15.19
C TYR A 192 -34.25 -15.42 -16.05
N GLU A 193 -34.04 -14.34 -16.78
CA GLU A 193 -32.92 -14.20 -17.70
C GLU A 193 -32.26 -12.84 -17.55
N LEU A 194 -30.93 -12.82 -17.46
CA LEU A 194 -30.15 -11.59 -17.62
C LEU A 194 -29.98 -11.29 -19.10
N ILE A 195 -30.40 -10.09 -19.51
CA ILE A 195 -30.24 -9.57 -20.87
C ILE A 195 -28.86 -8.92 -21.04
N THR A 196 -28.28 -8.41 -19.96
CA THR A 196 -26.96 -7.77 -19.98
C THR A 196 -25.87 -8.78 -20.38
N SER A 197 -25.27 -8.55 -21.55
CA SER A 197 -24.16 -9.37 -22.05
C SER A 197 -22.83 -9.02 -21.38
N ASN A 198 -21.93 -10.00 -21.23
CA ASN A 198 -20.57 -9.84 -20.71
C ASN A 198 -20.47 -9.27 -19.28
N ALA A 199 -21.50 -9.48 -18.47
CA ALA A 199 -21.45 -9.16 -17.05
C ALA A 199 -21.01 -10.41 -16.25
N PRO A 200 -20.20 -10.27 -15.18
CA PRO A 200 -19.73 -11.37 -14.35
C PRO A 200 -20.81 -11.91 -13.39
N PHE A 201 -22.06 -11.97 -13.85
CA PHE A 201 -23.23 -12.36 -13.06
C PHE A 201 -24.10 -13.33 -13.83
N GLU A 202 -24.79 -14.17 -13.07
CA GLU A 202 -25.87 -15.01 -13.58
C GLU A 202 -27.09 -14.90 -12.69
N ILE A 203 -28.24 -15.27 -13.24
CA ILE A 203 -29.51 -15.35 -12.52
C ILE A 203 -30.02 -16.79 -12.59
N THR A 204 -30.48 -17.29 -11.46
CA THR A 204 -31.11 -18.60 -11.35
C THR A 204 -32.57 -18.54 -11.77
N SER A 205 -33.17 -19.70 -12.04
CA SER A 205 -34.58 -19.80 -12.44
C SER A 205 -35.57 -19.37 -11.35
N ASP A 206 -35.13 -19.27 -10.10
CA ASP A 206 -35.88 -18.72 -8.95
C ASP A 206 -35.59 -17.24 -8.67
N GLY A 207 -34.87 -16.57 -9.58
CA GLY A 207 -34.66 -15.12 -9.57
C GLY A 207 -33.52 -14.67 -8.67
N VAL A 208 -32.62 -15.56 -8.24
CA VAL A 208 -31.45 -15.20 -7.43
C VAL A 208 -30.30 -14.77 -8.33
N VAL A 209 -29.80 -13.56 -8.12
CA VAL A 209 -28.63 -13.02 -8.81
C VAL A 209 -27.38 -13.37 -8.00
N ARG A 210 -26.36 -13.91 -8.68
CA ARG A 210 -25.05 -14.25 -8.10
C ARG A 210 -23.90 -13.91 -9.04
N ASN A 211 -22.70 -13.73 -8.49
CA ASN A 211 -21.50 -13.52 -9.32
C ASN A 211 -20.83 -14.85 -9.68
N ILE A 212 -20.33 -14.95 -10.91
CA ILE A 212 -19.66 -16.16 -11.42
C ILE A 212 -18.13 -16.10 -11.27
N GLU A 213 -17.59 -14.92 -10.98
CA GLU A 213 -16.18 -14.69 -10.71
C GLU A 213 -15.99 -13.60 -9.63
N PRO A 214 -14.83 -13.56 -8.95
CA PRO A 214 -14.50 -12.51 -8.00
C PRO A 214 -14.47 -11.13 -8.70
N LEU A 215 -15.16 -10.15 -8.12
CA LEU A 215 -15.25 -8.79 -8.66
C LEU A 215 -14.02 -7.95 -8.27
N ASP A 216 -13.63 -6.99 -9.12
CA ASP A 216 -12.46 -6.10 -8.93
C ASP A 216 -12.89 -4.62 -8.90
N TYR A 217 -12.70 -3.96 -7.76
CA TYR A 217 -13.14 -2.58 -7.52
C TYR A 217 -12.39 -1.56 -8.37
N SER A 218 -11.16 -1.88 -8.76
CA SER A 218 -10.35 -1.02 -9.62
C SER A 218 -10.86 -0.95 -11.06
N ILE A 219 -11.58 -1.98 -11.51
CA ILE A 219 -12.10 -2.08 -12.89
C ILE A 219 -13.49 -1.45 -13.00
N HIS A 220 -14.47 -1.91 -12.21
CA HIS A 220 -15.86 -1.43 -12.26
C HIS A 220 -16.37 -1.14 -10.86
N ARG A 221 -16.86 0.08 -10.58
CA ARG A 221 -17.38 0.42 -9.24
C ARG A 221 -18.87 0.10 -9.06
N ASN A 222 -19.60 0.02 -10.17
CA ASN A 222 -21.04 -0.23 -10.18
C ASN A 222 -21.40 -1.11 -11.38
N PHE A 223 -22.44 -1.94 -11.22
CA PHE A 223 -23.04 -2.71 -12.30
C PHE A 223 -24.54 -2.40 -12.40
N ILE A 224 -25.03 -2.26 -13.62
CA ILE A 224 -26.46 -2.14 -13.92
C ILE A 224 -26.82 -3.34 -14.79
N LEU A 225 -27.54 -4.29 -14.22
CA LEU A 225 -28.01 -5.48 -14.91
C LEU A 225 -29.47 -5.32 -15.31
N GLU A 226 -29.84 -5.88 -16.45
CA GLU A 226 -31.19 -5.90 -16.97
C GLU A 226 -31.70 -7.35 -16.96
N ALA A 227 -32.82 -7.59 -16.28
CA ALA A 227 -33.42 -8.90 -16.12
C ALA A 227 -34.84 -8.94 -16.68
N VAL A 228 -35.23 -10.08 -17.27
CA VAL A 228 -36.61 -10.36 -17.68
C VAL A 228 -37.11 -11.64 -17.02
N ALA A 229 -38.40 -11.67 -16.70
CA ALA A 229 -39.10 -12.87 -16.26
C ALA A 229 -39.82 -13.50 -17.46
N VAL A 230 -39.84 -14.83 -17.51
CA VAL A 230 -40.49 -15.60 -18.56
C VAL A 230 -41.49 -16.56 -17.92
N ASP A 231 -42.75 -16.45 -18.31
CA ASP A 231 -43.78 -17.39 -17.88
C ASP A 231 -43.58 -18.76 -18.54
N CYS A 232 -44.32 -19.76 -18.09
CA CYS A 232 -44.27 -21.09 -18.66
C CYS A 232 -44.96 -21.20 -20.04
N GLY A 233 -45.67 -20.16 -20.50
CA GLY A 233 -46.20 -20.05 -21.87
C GLY A 233 -45.24 -19.40 -22.86
N GLY A 234 -44.10 -18.88 -22.39
CA GLY A 234 -43.05 -18.25 -23.16
C GLY A 234 -43.17 -16.73 -23.36
N ARG A 235 -44.10 -16.02 -22.69
CA ARG A 235 -44.09 -14.55 -22.74
C ARG A 235 -43.08 -13.97 -21.76
N ARG A 236 -42.53 -12.82 -22.16
CA ARG A 236 -41.48 -12.10 -21.42
C ARG A 236 -42.06 -10.83 -20.80
N SER A 237 -41.61 -10.53 -19.59
CA SER A 237 -41.91 -9.27 -18.92
C SER A 237 -41.30 -8.06 -19.62
N SER A 238 -41.74 -6.87 -19.23
CA SER A 238 -40.88 -5.68 -19.33
C SER A 238 -39.62 -5.89 -18.48
N PRO A 239 -38.45 -5.37 -18.90
CA PRO A 239 -37.22 -5.53 -18.13
C PRO A 239 -37.26 -4.82 -16.77
N ALA A 240 -36.59 -5.40 -15.77
CA ALA A 240 -36.28 -4.75 -14.49
C ALA A 240 -34.78 -4.52 -14.37
N PHE A 241 -34.39 -3.46 -13.66
CA PHE A 241 -32.99 -3.08 -13.48
C PHE A 241 -32.45 -3.52 -12.12
N ILE A 242 -31.25 -4.07 -12.07
CA ILE A 242 -30.55 -4.44 -10.83
C ILE A 242 -29.30 -3.59 -10.74
N ASN A 243 -29.26 -2.69 -9.77
CA ASN A 243 -28.15 -1.77 -9.51
C ASN A 243 -27.28 -2.33 -8.38
N LEU A 244 -26.09 -2.79 -8.73
CA LEU A 244 -25.12 -3.33 -7.79
C LEU A 244 -24.00 -2.30 -7.57
N ALA A 245 -23.85 -1.82 -6.34
CA ALA A 245 -22.73 -0.98 -5.95
C ALA A 245 -21.64 -1.84 -5.32
N MET A 246 -20.42 -1.81 -5.87
CA MET A 246 -19.32 -2.55 -5.28
C MET A 246 -18.65 -1.71 -4.18
N LEU A 247 -18.30 -2.38 -3.09
CA LEU A 247 -17.51 -1.85 -1.98
C LEU A 247 -16.08 -2.35 -2.14
N GLU A 248 -15.11 -1.44 -2.03
CA GLU A 248 -13.70 -1.80 -2.00
C GLU A 248 -13.44 -2.73 -0.81
N ARG A 249 -12.66 -3.80 -1.02
CA ARG A 249 -12.31 -4.69 0.08
C ARG A 249 -11.45 -3.92 1.07
N CYS A 250 -11.77 -4.03 2.36
CA CYS A 250 -10.91 -3.49 3.40
C CYS A 250 -9.49 -4.07 3.23
N ARG A 251 -8.48 -3.20 3.21
CA ARG A 251 -7.06 -3.60 3.19
C ARG A 251 -6.37 -3.09 4.45
N SER A 252 -5.88 -4.02 5.26
CA SER A 252 -5.05 -3.68 6.42
C SER A 252 -3.78 -2.98 5.96
N GLY A 253 -3.46 -1.84 6.57
CA GLY A 253 -2.38 -1.01 6.08
C GLY A 253 -2.26 0.34 6.77
N TRP A 254 -1.14 1.00 6.47
CA TRP A 254 -0.88 2.36 6.90
C TRP A 254 -1.52 3.38 5.95
N SER A 255 -2.04 4.45 6.53
CA SER A 255 -2.55 5.63 5.83
C SER A 255 -2.01 6.90 6.48
N GLY A 256 -1.98 8.03 5.77
CA GLY A 256 -1.56 9.33 6.33
C GLY A 256 -0.04 9.53 6.51
N LEU A 257 0.79 8.62 5.98
CA LEU A 257 2.24 8.80 5.89
C LEU A 257 2.60 9.55 4.60
N PRO A 258 3.31 10.70 4.65
CA PRO A 258 3.72 11.45 3.46
C PRO A 258 4.78 10.69 2.66
N ASP A 259 4.67 10.67 1.32
CA ASP A 259 5.64 9.99 0.44
C ASP A 259 7.06 10.56 0.56
N VAL A 260 7.15 11.88 0.70
CA VAL A 260 8.40 12.63 0.91
C VAL A 260 8.24 13.60 2.07
N VAL A 261 9.14 13.52 3.05
CA VAL A 261 9.26 14.50 4.13
C VAL A 261 10.41 15.45 3.81
N HIS A 262 10.10 16.73 3.69
CA HIS A 262 11.11 17.77 3.45
C HIS A 262 11.80 18.18 4.76
N TYR A 263 13.13 18.14 4.76
CA TYR A 263 13.96 18.54 5.89
C TYR A 263 14.85 19.74 5.53
N ARG A 264 14.65 20.86 6.24
CA ARG A 264 15.50 22.05 6.17
C ARG A 264 16.52 22.03 7.29
N ALA A 265 17.77 22.33 6.95
CA ALA A 265 18.83 22.46 7.91
C ALA A 265 18.54 23.55 8.97
N GLY A 266 18.90 23.28 10.22
CA GLY A 266 18.67 24.20 11.35
C GLY A 266 17.25 24.19 11.93
N GLN A 267 16.28 23.49 11.33
CA GLN A 267 14.90 23.44 11.86
C GLN A 267 14.73 22.53 13.10
N GLY A 268 15.78 21.79 13.50
CA GLY A 268 15.72 20.83 14.60
C GLY A 268 15.04 19.52 14.21
N GLN A 269 14.13 19.04 15.05
CA GLN A 269 13.41 17.78 14.84
C GLN A 269 12.25 17.92 13.83
N LYS A 270 12.11 16.95 12.93
CA LYS A 270 11.03 16.89 11.94
C LYS A 270 10.22 15.62 12.13
N MET A 271 8.96 15.76 12.54
CA MET A 271 8.05 14.61 12.69
C MET A 271 7.86 13.88 11.36
N LEU A 272 8.04 12.56 11.36
CA LEU A 272 7.93 11.73 10.16
C LEU A 272 6.50 11.22 9.92
N ALA A 273 5.77 10.95 11.00
CA ALA A 273 4.56 10.13 10.93
C ALA A 273 3.38 10.70 11.75
N LYS A 274 3.32 12.03 11.93
CA LYS A 274 2.28 12.70 12.74
C LYS A 274 0.83 12.37 12.35
N GLY A 275 0.58 12.08 11.07
CA GLY A 275 -0.74 11.70 10.54
C GLY A 275 -0.91 10.19 10.28
N ALA A 276 0.09 9.38 10.63
CA ALA A 276 0.10 7.96 10.31
C ALA A 276 -0.96 7.20 11.11
N THR A 277 -1.78 6.42 10.41
CA THR A 277 -2.79 5.56 11.03
C THR A 277 -2.75 4.19 10.37
N LEU A 278 -2.37 3.18 11.15
CA LEU A 278 -2.55 1.77 10.87
C LEU A 278 -4.01 1.41 11.13
N ARG A 279 -4.67 0.82 10.13
CA ARG A 279 -6.00 0.24 10.24
C ARG A 279 -5.93 -1.24 9.91
N LEU A 280 -6.61 -2.04 10.72
CA LEU A 280 -6.78 -3.47 10.50
C LEU A 280 -8.23 -3.74 10.09
N CYS A 281 -8.42 -4.70 9.20
CA CYS A 281 -9.75 -5.16 8.83
C CYS A 281 -10.29 -6.13 9.87
N GLU A 282 -11.60 -6.01 10.18
CA GLU A 282 -12.24 -6.81 11.23
C GLU A 282 -12.15 -8.32 10.96
N ASP A 283 -12.17 -8.72 9.69
CA ASP A 283 -12.07 -10.12 9.26
C ASP A 283 -10.63 -10.67 9.27
N ASP A 284 -9.60 -9.81 9.37
CA ASP A 284 -8.21 -10.27 9.23
C ASP A 284 -7.72 -11.01 10.48
N CYS A 285 -7.83 -10.38 11.66
CA CYS A 285 -7.69 -11.03 12.97
C CYS A 285 -7.86 -10.04 14.14
N GLN A 286 -8.06 -10.55 15.35
CA GLN A 286 -7.81 -9.78 16.57
C GLN A 286 -6.31 -9.82 16.94
N PRO A 287 -5.62 -8.67 16.99
CA PRO A 287 -4.17 -8.66 17.21
C PRO A 287 -3.82 -8.99 18.66
N ALA A 288 -2.96 -9.98 18.87
CA ALA A 288 -2.33 -10.26 20.15
C ALA A 288 -1.10 -9.36 20.38
N SER A 289 -0.38 -9.04 19.30
CA SER A 289 0.74 -8.09 19.28
C SER A 289 0.93 -7.50 17.88
N VAL A 290 1.30 -6.24 17.81
CA VAL A 290 1.66 -5.51 16.58
C VAL A 290 3.10 -5.04 16.74
N ASN A 291 3.95 -5.42 15.80
CA ASN A 291 5.36 -5.04 15.77
C ASN A 291 5.63 -4.19 14.52
N VAL A 292 6.25 -3.04 14.73
CA VAL A 292 6.57 -2.07 13.67
C VAL A 292 8.04 -1.74 13.78
N MET A 293 8.76 -1.85 12.67
CA MET A 293 10.18 -1.50 12.58
C MET A 293 10.36 -0.43 11.50
N LEU A 294 10.95 0.69 11.89
CA LEU A 294 11.33 1.80 11.02
C LEU A 294 12.85 1.77 10.84
N THR A 295 13.32 1.80 9.60
CA THR A 295 14.75 1.81 9.29
C THR A 295 15.08 2.98 8.38
N LEU A 296 16.01 3.83 8.83
CA LEU A 296 16.57 4.95 8.10
C LEU A 296 17.86 4.52 7.40
N ALA A 297 17.83 4.43 6.07
CA ALA A 297 19.03 4.20 5.28
C ALA A 297 19.82 5.52 5.14
N ASN A 298 20.94 5.62 5.87
CA ASN A 298 21.89 6.73 5.81
C ASN A 298 23.29 6.31 5.30
N SER A 299 23.45 5.06 4.85
CA SER A 299 24.73 4.46 4.48
C SER A 299 25.18 4.72 3.03
N HIS A 300 24.31 5.22 2.15
CA HIS A 300 24.60 5.47 0.73
C HIS A 300 25.39 6.76 0.46
N ILE A 301 25.70 7.54 1.49
CA ILE A 301 26.29 8.88 1.37
C ILE A 301 27.81 8.80 1.61
N GLY A 302 28.52 7.86 0.99
CA GLY A 302 29.99 7.90 0.79
C GLY A 302 30.93 7.94 2.01
N LYS A 303 30.43 8.17 3.22
CA LYS A 303 31.14 8.26 4.51
C LYS A 303 30.07 7.95 5.56
N GLY A 304 30.41 7.16 6.58
CA GLY A 304 29.45 6.77 7.63
C GLY A 304 28.73 7.95 8.30
N CYS A 305 27.82 7.62 9.20
CA CYS A 305 26.79 8.49 9.79
C CYS A 305 27.22 9.88 10.30
N ASP A 306 28.51 10.16 10.50
CA ASP A 306 28.94 11.53 10.84
C ASP A 306 30.45 11.79 10.69
N ARG A 307 30.90 12.09 9.46
CA ARG A 307 32.27 12.61 9.29
C ARG A 307 32.34 13.96 8.57
N ASP A 308 31.22 14.49 8.09
CA ASP A 308 31.21 15.69 7.25
C ASP A 308 30.79 16.98 7.99
N THR A 309 30.70 16.95 9.33
CA THR A 309 30.15 18.08 10.10
C THR A 309 31.20 18.81 10.95
N TYR A 310 32.16 18.07 11.51
CA TYR A 310 33.23 18.59 12.35
C TYR A 310 34.51 17.83 12.04
N SER A 311 35.65 18.49 12.13
CA SER A 311 36.91 17.75 12.19
C SER A 311 36.91 16.80 13.39
N ILE A 312 37.59 15.66 13.30
CA ILE A 312 37.78 14.71 14.41
C ILE A 312 38.33 15.47 15.63
N ASN A 313 39.22 16.43 15.40
CA ASN A 313 39.74 17.31 16.45
C ASN A 313 38.66 18.16 17.14
N SER A 314 37.70 18.70 16.39
CA SER A 314 36.55 19.43 16.94
C SER A 314 35.59 18.50 17.68
N GLN A 315 35.31 17.31 17.13
CA GLN A 315 34.45 16.31 17.77
C GLN A 315 35.03 15.82 19.10
N ARG A 316 36.34 15.57 19.15
CA ARG A 316 37.07 15.23 20.39
C ARG A 316 36.90 16.30 21.47
N LYS A 317 37.03 17.58 21.12
CA LYS A 317 36.80 18.68 22.06
C LYS A 317 35.36 18.73 22.56
N LEU A 318 34.38 18.59 21.66
CA LEU A 318 32.95 18.60 22.00
C LEU A 318 32.55 17.45 22.93
N CYS A 319 33.10 16.26 22.70
CA CYS A 319 32.85 15.08 23.51
C CYS A 319 33.61 15.08 24.84
N GLY A 320 34.48 16.07 25.09
CA GLY A 320 35.31 16.11 26.30
C GLY A 320 36.41 15.05 26.30
N ALA A 321 36.87 14.61 25.13
CA ALA A 321 37.99 13.69 25.01
C ALA A 321 39.28 14.34 25.54
N SER A 322 40.19 13.51 26.06
CA SER A 322 41.41 14.02 26.68
C SER A 322 42.27 14.82 25.68
N GLY A 323 42.67 16.02 26.08
CA GLY A 323 43.61 16.86 25.32
C GLY A 323 45.04 16.33 25.29
N ASP A 324 45.36 15.34 26.14
CA ASP A 324 46.67 14.67 26.18
C ASP A 324 46.85 13.65 25.04
N SER A 325 45.83 13.45 24.19
CA SER A 325 45.91 12.50 23.07
C SER A 325 46.79 13.02 21.94
N HIS A 326 47.66 12.16 21.42
CA HIS A 326 48.51 12.46 20.26
C HIS A 326 47.82 12.02 18.96
N ASP A 327 47.78 12.92 17.98
CA ASP A 327 47.33 12.63 16.61
C ASP A 327 48.51 12.08 15.80
N LEU A 328 48.39 10.84 15.35
CA LEU A 328 49.38 10.16 14.52
C LEU A 328 49.14 10.34 13.01
N LEU A 329 48.06 11.05 12.62
CA LEU A 329 47.72 11.38 11.23
C LEU A 329 47.38 12.88 11.06
N PRO A 330 48.27 13.82 11.45
CA PRO A 330 48.00 15.25 11.34
C PRO A 330 48.04 15.74 9.89
N SER A 331 47.33 16.85 9.64
CA SER A 331 47.22 17.45 8.32
C SER A 331 48.59 17.77 7.68
N PRO A 332 48.82 17.41 6.40
CA PRO A 332 50.05 17.70 5.66
C PRO A 332 50.42 19.19 5.61
N SER A 333 49.41 20.07 5.63
CA SER A 333 49.63 21.52 5.62
C SER A 333 50.09 22.09 6.97
N SER A 334 49.83 21.39 8.08
CA SER A 334 50.25 21.81 9.43
C SER A 334 51.53 21.14 9.91
N SER A 335 51.94 20.02 9.28
CA SER A 335 53.08 19.24 9.73
C SER A 335 53.96 18.79 8.55
N GLY A 336 55.24 19.14 8.59
CA GLY A 336 56.17 18.85 7.49
C GLY A 336 56.48 17.36 7.28
N TRP A 337 56.06 16.47 8.17
CA TRP A 337 56.41 15.04 8.14
C TRP A 337 55.33 14.13 7.54
N SER A 338 54.08 14.59 7.40
CA SER A 338 52.96 13.82 6.81
C SER A 338 52.68 14.14 5.33
N HIS A 339 53.58 14.85 4.64
CA HIS A 339 53.40 15.33 3.26
C HIS A 339 53.30 14.24 2.18
N ASN A 340 53.73 13.01 2.47
CA ASN A 340 53.84 11.93 1.49
C ASN A 340 52.62 11.00 1.42
N ILE A 341 51.57 11.24 2.21
CA ILE A 341 50.37 10.39 2.19
C ILE A 341 49.35 10.98 1.22
N PRO A 342 48.84 10.20 0.25
CA PRO A 342 47.75 10.63 -0.61
C PRO A 342 46.51 10.96 0.24
N THR A 343 45.97 12.16 0.04
CA THR A 343 44.72 12.60 0.65
C THR A 343 43.62 12.76 -0.39
N ASP A 344 42.41 12.35 -0.07
CA ASP A 344 41.22 12.68 -0.86
C ASP A 344 40.78 14.11 -0.51
N ASP A 345 40.60 14.96 -1.54
CA ASP A 345 40.20 16.36 -1.42
C ASP A 345 38.66 16.44 -1.27
N GLY A 346 38.16 16.01 -0.10
CA GLY A 346 36.76 16.25 0.29
C GLY A 346 36.48 17.74 0.54
N PHE A 347 35.22 18.15 0.39
CA PHE A 347 34.79 19.56 0.41
C PHE A 347 35.04 20.32 1.74
N GLU A 348 35.37 19.66 2.86
CA GLU A 348 35.75 20.35 4.12
C GLU A 348 36.81 19.61 4.99
N MET A 349 37.71 20.42 5.57
CA MET A 349 38.67 20.33 6.71
C MET A 349 39.24 19.01 7.29
N ASP A 350 38.67 17.82 7.04
CA ASP A 350 39.24 16.54 7.49
C ASP A 350 39.66 15.68 6.31
N ARG A 351 40.98 15.64 6.11
CA ARG A 351 41.60 14.88 5.02
C ARG A 351 41.45 13.39 5.28
N ILE A 352 41.04 12.67 4.24
CA ILE A 352 41.00 11.21 4.25
C ILE A 352 42.33 10.71 3.71
N TYR A 353 43.04 9.91 4.49
CA TYR A 353 44.31 9.32 4.08
C TYR A 353 44.04 7.99 3.38
N SER A 354 44.46 7.88 2.13
CA SER A 354 44.33 6.65 1.34
C SER A 354 45.57 5.80 1.50
N PHE A 355 45.40 4.51 1.75
CA PHE A 355 46.47 3.52 1.84
C PHE A 355 46.25 2.42 0.81
N ASP A 356 47.24 2.25 -0.07
CA ASP A 356 47.18 1.39 -1.27
C ASP A 356 47.47 -0.09 -1.00
N GLY A 357 47.79 -0.47 0.23
CA GLY A 357 48.20 -1.84 0.57
C GLY A 357 49.57 -2.25 0.01
N LYS A 358 50.38 -1.31 -0.49
CA LYS A 358 51.65 -1.65 -1.17
C LYS A 358 52.82 -0.71 -0.88
N THR A 359 52.58 0.59 -0.84
CA THR A 359 53.65 1.60 -0.76
C THR A 359 53.37 2.69 0.25
N THR A 360 52.12 2.86 0.66
CA THR A 360 51.72 3.97 1.53
C THR A 360 52.02 3.62 2.99
N ALA A 361 52.99 4.32 3.57
CA ALA A 361 53.35 4.21 4.98
C ALA A 361 53.84 5.56 5.51
N LEU A 362 53.63 5.80 6.80
CA LEU A 362 54.05 7.03 7.46
C LEU A 362 54.91 6.71 8.69
N GLU A 363 56.14 7.21 8.73
CA GLU A 363 57.01 7.14 9.91
C GLU A 363 56.67 8.31 10.85
N VAL A 364 56.26 7.99 12.07
CA VAL A 364 55.96 8.98 13.12
C VAL A 364 57.27 9.41 13.78
N PRO A 365 57.59 10.72 13.83
CA PRO A 365 58.79 11.21 14.53
C PRO A 365 58.68 11.08 16.05
N GLU A 366 59.78 10.77 16.73
CA GLU A 366 59.84 10.73 18.21
C GLU A 366 59.44 12.06 18.87
N SER A 367 59.60 13.19 18.17
CA SER A 367 59.16 14.51 18.65
C SER A 367 57.65 14.67 18.73
N VAL A 368 56.89 13.89 17.97
CA VAL A 368 55.42 13.90 17.95
C VAL A 368 54.87 12.94 19.00
N PHE A 369 55.44 11.74 19.05
CA PHE A 369 55.03 10.70 19.97
C PHE A 369 56.25 9.90 20.40
N ASN A 370 56.53 9.89 21.72
CA ASN A 370 57.52 8.96 22.25
C ASN A 370 56.97 7.54 22.10
N HIS A 371 57.61 6.76 21.23
CA HIS A 371 57.15 5.46 20.73
C HIS A 371 56.78 4.44 21.82
N THR A 372 57.22 4.60 23.07
CA THR A 372 56.88 3.69 24.17
C THR A 372 55.43 3.86 24.65
N LEU A 373 54.65 2.78 24.67
CA LEU A 373 53.35 2.72 25.36
C LEU A 373 53.52 2.28 26.82
N HIS A 374 52.73 2.86 27.73
CA HIS A 374 52.70 2.47 29.14
C HIS A 374 51.73 1.30 29.37
N ARG A 375 51.55 0.88 30.63
CA ARG A 375 50.53 -0.12 31.03
C ARG A 375 49.09 0.32 30.80
N HIS A 376 48.88 1.62 30.60
CA HIS A 376 47.58 2.27 30.41
C HIS A 376 47.63 3.10 29.14
N PHE A 377 46.74 2.85 28.18
CA PHE A 377 46.59 3.69 27.00
C PHE A 377 45.26 3.44 26.28
N THR A 378 44.89 4.39 25.41
CA THR A 378 43.82 4.19 24.42
C THR A 378 44.36 4.40 23.01
N ILE A 379 44.03 3.51 22.09
CA ILE A 379 44.20 3.73 20.64
C ILE A 379 42.81 3.92 20.04
N SER A 380 42.60 4.98 19.27
CA SER A 380 41.33 5.25 18.60
C SER A 380 41.56 5.55 17.13
N ALA A 381 40.94 4.77 16.25
CA ALA A 381 41.13 4.84 14.80
C ALA A 381 39.78 4.86 14.08
N TRP A 382 39.66 5.74 13.09
CA TRP A 382 38.51 5.82 12.20
C TRP A 382 38.95 5.33 10.84
N LEU A 383 38.49 4.17 10.44
CA LEU A 383 39.05 3.47 9.29
C LEU A 383 37.96 2.79 8.46
N ARG A 384 38.21 2.69 7.16
CA ARG A 384 37.47 1.87 6.21
C ARG A 384 38.45 0.87 5.61
N HIS A 385 38.29 -0.38 6.01
CA HIS A 385 39.15 -1.47 5.56
C HIS A 385 38.79 -1.88 4.13
N GLY A 386 39.74 -1.75 3.21
CA GLY A 386 39.52 -2.10 1.81
C GLY A 386 39.47 -3.62 1.62
N ARG A 387 38.65 -4.09 0.67
CA ARG A 387 38.67 -5.50 0.27
C ARG A 387 39.98 -5.83 -0.45
N THR A 388 40.89 -6.53 0.22
CA THR A 388 42.03 -7.17 -0.43
C THR A 388 41.48 -8.19 -1.44
N GLN A 389 41.64 -7.92 -2.75
CA GLN A 389 41.24 -8.87 -3.80
C GLN A 389 42.00 -10.17 -3.59
N SER A 390 41.30 -11.20 -3.08
CA SER A 390 41.71 -12.58 -3.25
C SER A 390 41.81 -12.81 -4.74
N VAL A 391 43.03 -12.95 -5.25
CA VAL A 391 43.29 -13.32 -6.63
C VAL A 391 42.55 -14.64 -6.86
N SER A 392 41.50 -14.57 -7.67
CA SER A 392 40.76 -15.74 -8.16
C SER A 392 41.71 -16.61 -8.97
N GLY A 393 42.35 -17.57 -8.30
CA GLY A 393 43.39 -18.39 -8.91
C GLY A 393 43.87 -19.48 -7.95
N HIS A 394 43.02 -20.49 -7.74
CA HIS A 394 43.40 -21.87 -7.41
C HIS A 394 44.78 -22.09 -6.76
N THR A 395 44.93 -21.74 -5.49
CA THR A 395 45.68 -22.57 -4.52
C THR A 395 45.04 -22.38 -3.14
N SER A 396 44.49 -23.45 -2.60
CA SER A 396 44.08 -23.53 -1.21
C SER A 396 45.31 -23.35 -0.31
N ARG A 397 45.31 -22.29 0.52
CA ARG A 397 46.28 -21.91 1.58
C ARG A 397 47.08 -20.61 1.40
N ALA A 398 46.63 -19.63 0.61
CA ALA A 398 47.15 -18.27 0.79
C ALA A 398 46.53 -17.67 2.08
N LYS A 399 47.28 -17.67 3.18
CA LYS A 399 46.90 -17.02 4.44
C LYS A 399 46.72 -15.53 4.16
N ALA A 400 45.61 -14.92 4.60
CA ALA A 400 45.39 -13.48 4.43
C ALA A 400 46.63 -12.69 4.92
N PRO A 401 47.08 -11.65 4.23
CA PRO A 401 48.22 -10.87 4.68
C PRO A 401 47.92 -10.19 6.03
N LYS A 402 48.97 -9.76 6.74
CA LYS A 402 48.82 -8.81 7.85
C LYS A 402 48.71 -7.41 7.25
N GLU A 403 47.80 -6.60 7.78
CA GLU A 403 47.55 -5.24 7.31
C GLU A 403 47.60 -4.29 8.52
N HIS A 404 48.74 -3.62 8.72
CA HIS A 404 49.01 -2.85 9.93
C HIS A 404 48.42 -1.45 9.90
N ILE A 405 47.53 -1.16 10.86
CA ILE A 405 47.06 0.21 11.13
C ILE A 405 48.24 1.00 11.73
N VAL A 406 48.85 0.45 12.77
CA VAL A 406 50.05 1.00 13.41
C VAL A 406 50.98 -0.13 13.86
N CYS A 407 52.28 0.05 13.70
CA CYS A 407 53.31 -0.90 14.11
C CYS A 407 54.52 -0.16 14.70
N MET A 408 54.98 -0.62 15.85
CA MET A 408 56.25 -0.22 16.43
C MET A 408 57.21 -1.41 16.39
N SER A 409 58.35 -1.20 15.75
CA SER A 409 59.40 -2.22 15.63
C SER A 409 60.79 -1.67 15.95
N ASP A 410 61.77 -2.55 16.12
CA ASP A 410 63.18 -2.17 16.07
C ASP A 410 63.50 -1.43 14.78
N GLY A 411 64.24 -0.32 14.88
CA GLY A 411 64.65 0.48 13.73
C GLY A 411 65.78 -0.17 12.92
N ASP A 412 66.64 -0.92 13.58
CA ASP A 412 67.83 -1.54 12.99
C ASP A 412 68.14 -2.93 13.60
N GLY A 413 68.82 -3.76 12.81
CA GLY A 413 69.42 -5.02 13.27
C GLY A 413 68.47 -6.21 13.38
N MET A 414 67.27 -6.05 13.95
CA MET A 414 66.28 -7.14 14.12
C MET A 414 64.87 -6.74 13.68
N ASN A 415 64.02 -7.74 13.43
CA ASN A 415 62.62 -7.57 13.06
C ASN A 415 61.68 -7.77 14.27
N ARG A 416 62.05 -7.25 15.45
CA ARG A 416 61.21 -7.41 16.65
C ARG A 416 60.14 -6.33 16.67
N HIS A 417 58.88 -6.76 16.70
CA HIS A 417 57.72 -5.89 16.87
C HIS A 417 57.40 -5.82 18.36
N HIS A 418 57.37 -4.61 18.89
CA HIS A 418 57.07 -4.38 20.31
C HIS A 418 55.57 -4.25 20.52
N TYR A 419 54.90 -3.48 19.65
CA TYR A 419 53.46 -3.48 19.59
C TYR A 419 52.95 -3.18 18.19
N GLY A 420 51.68 -3.50 17.94
CA GLY A 420 51.01 -3.11 16.72
C GLY A 420 49.53 -3.44 16.76
N LEU A 421 48.75 -2.68 16.00
CA LEU A 421 47.34 -2.94 15.76
C LEU A 421 47.16 -3.22 14.27
N TYR A 422 46.62 -4.38 13.91
CA TYR A 422 46.55 -4.83 12.52
C TYR A 422 45.39 -5.77 12.25
N PHE A 423 44.95 -5.80 10.98
CA PHE A 423 44.01 -6.81 10.50
C PHE A 423 44.73 -8.04 9.99
N HIS A 424 44.10 -9.20 10.16
CA HIS A 424 44.55 -10.47 9.60
C HIS A 424 43.35 -11.36 9.27
N GLY A 425 42.88 -11.27 8.02
CA GLY A 425 41.59 -11.87 7.64
C GLY A 425 40.44 -11.18 8.37
N GLU A 426 39.62 -11.95 9.07
CA GLU A 426 38.44 -11.44 9.79
C GLU A 426 38.75 -10.98 11.23
N LYS A 427 40.05 -10.93 11.59
CA LYS A 427 40.51 -10.64 12.94
C LYS A 427 41.16 -9.26 13.02
N LEU A 428 40.77 -8.47 14.03
CA LEU A 428 41.55 -7.34 14.52
C LEU A 428 42.49 -7.84 15.61
N ILE A 429 43.78 -7.55 15.50
CA ILE A 429 44.81 -8.06 16.40
C ILE A 429 45.60 -6.91 17.02
N LEU A 430 45.65 -6.89 18.34
CA LEU A 430 46.58 -6.09 19.11
C LEU A 430 47.75 -6.97 19.56
N LEU A 431 48.96 -6.62 19.13
CA LEU A 431 50.21 -7.17 19.66
C LEU A 431 50.77 -6.19 20.69
N LEU A 432 51.11 -6.67 21.89
CA LEU A 432 51.78 -5.95 22.97
C LEU A 432 52.81 -6.86 23.64
N ARG A 433 54.08 -6.76 23.24
CA ARG A 433 55.18 -7.50 23.87
C ARG A 433 55.82 -6.69 24.98
N THR A 434 56.09 -7.36 26.10
CA THR A 434 56.82 -6.78 27.23
C THR A 434 58.32 -6.83 27.00
N GLU A 435 59.06 -5.85 27.51
CA GLU A 435 60.53 -5.91 27.52
C GLU A 435 61.04 -6.77 28.68
N ALA A 436 62.20 -7.41 28.49
CA ALA A 436 62.79 -8.29 29.50
C ALA A 436 63.13 -7.61 30.84
N GLU A 437 63.23 -6.27 30.90
CA GLU A 437 63.52 -5.54 32.16
C GLU A 437 62.31 -5.43 33.08
N ASP A 438 61.09 -5.45 32.52
CA ASP A 438 59.83 -5.38 33.27
C ASP A 438 59.45 -6.71 33.93
N VAL A 439 60.16 -7.81 33.58
CA VAL A 439 59.80 -9.18 33.94
C VAL A 439 60.99 -9.90 34.58
N LYS A 440 61.39 -9.46 35.77
CA LYS A 440 62.26 -10.25 36.64
C LYS A 440 61.43 -10.85 37.77
N THR A 441 61.21 -12.17 37.74
CA THR A 441 60.80 -12.88 38.96
C THR A 441 61.94 -12.81 40.00
N PRO A 442 61.66 -13.01 41.29
CA PRO A 442 62.71 -13.11 42.30
C PRO A 442 63.80 -14.14 41.96
N GLU A 443 63.47 -15.19 41.19
CA GLU A 443 64.42 -16.20 40.70
C GLU A 443 65.02 -15.91 39.30
N GLY A 444 64.68 -14.78 38.66
CA GLY A 444 65.25 -14.37 37.36
C GLY A 444 64.76 -15.17 36.14
N MET A 445 63.66 -15.91 36.24
CA MET A 445 63.07 -16.63 35.12
C MET A 445 62.11 -15.73 34.32
N GLN A 446 62.22 -15.77 32.99
CA GLN A 446 61.23 -15.16 32.11
C GLN A 446 59.95 -16.02 32.14
N VAL A 447 58.77 -15.39 32.09
CA VAL A 447 57.47 -16.07 32.11
C VAL A 447 56.66 -15.59 30.91
N PHE A 448 55.92 -16.52 30.29
CA PHE A 448 54.92 -16.21 29.27
C PHE A 448 53.91 -15.17 29.79
N ARG A 449 53.58 -14.19 28.95
CA ARG A 449 52.60 -13.15 29.28
C ARG A 449 51.67 -12.93 28.08
N PRO A 450 50.42 -12.48 28.33
CA PRO A 450 49.52 -12.06 27.26
C PRO A 450 50.22 -11.07 26.34
N ALA A 451 50.27 -11.40 25.06
CA ALA A 451 51.00 -10.61 24.07
C ALA A 451 50.20 -10.35 22.80
N GLU A 452 49.31 -11.26 22.39
CA GLU A 452 48.39 -11.00 21.28
C GLU A 452 46.94 -11.15 21.73
N PHE A 453 46.15 -10.11 21.49
CA PHE A 453 44.71 -10.07 21.76
C PHE A 453 44.00 -9.98 20.41
N ARG A 454 43.09 -10.91 20.12
CA ARG A 454 42.54 -11.07 18.78
C ARG A 454 41.02 -11.17 18.83
N TRP A 455 40.35 -10.23 18.16
CA TRP A 455 38.89 -10.19 18.03
C TRP A 455 38.47 -10.59 16.62
N ARG A 456 37.54 -11.53 16.48
CA ARG A 456 36.86 -11.83 15.21
C ARG A 456 35.67 -10.89 15.04
N LEU A 457 35.66 -10.10 13.97
CA LEU A 457 34.70 -9.00 13.78
C LEU A 457 34.13 -9.00 12.35
N THR A 458 32.82 -8.85 12.23
CA THR A 458 32.14 -8.72 10.92
C THR A 458 32.48 -7.40 10.22
N SER A 459 32.71 -6.32 11.00
CA SER A 459 33.11 -4.99 10.51
C SER A 459 34.45 -4.95 9.76
N THR A 460 35.20 -6.06 9.76
CA THR A 460 36.47 -6.15 9.01
C THR A 460 36.27 -6.51 7.53
N GLN A 461 35.04 -6.82 7.09
CA GLN A 461 34.76 -7.40 5.77
C GLN A 461 33.68 -6.67 4.94
N ASP A 462 33.03 -5.68 5.52
CA ASP A 462 31.90 -4.98 4.91
C ASP A 462 32.28 -3.77 4.05
N ASP A 463 33.57 -3.39 4.02
CA ASP A 463 34.08 -2.20 3.33
C ASP A 463 33.38 -0.90 3.79
N ALA A 464 32.91 -0.88 5.04
CA ALA A 464 32.29 0.27 5.68
C ALA A 464 33.29 1.04 6.57
N TRP A 465 32.89 2.26 6.94
CA TRP A 465 33.63 3.07 7.89
C TRP A 465 33.27 2.64 9.31
N HIS A 466 34.29 2.42 10.13
CA HIS A 466 34.12 2.09 11.54
C HIS A 466 35.05 2.90 12.44
N HIS A 467 34.58 3.15 13.66
CA HIS A 467 35.35 3.70 14.76
C HIS A 467 35.80 2.56 15.68
N TYR A 468 37.10 2.23 15.65
CA TYR A 468 37.70 1.29 16.59
C TYR A 468 38.37 2.07 17.72
N ALA A 469 37.95 1.83 18.96
CA ALA A 469 38.61 2.37 20.14
C ALA A 469 39.01 1.24 21.08
N LEU A 470 40.28 1.20 21.46
CA LEU A 470 40.87 0.14 22.26
C LEU A 470 41.39 0.74 23.56
N ASN A 471 40.75 0.42 24.66
CA ASN A 471 41.22 0.78 26.00
C ASN A 471 42.06 -0.37 26.56
N VAL A 472 43.31 -0.08 26.92
CA VAL A 472 44.23 -1.03 27.51
C VAL A 472 44.60 -0.56 28.91
N ASP A 473 44.28 -1.40 29.90
CA ASP A 473 44.62 -1.24 31.30
C ASP A 473 45.18 -2.56 31.85
N LEU A 474 46.50 -2.68 31.83
CA LEU A 474 47.21 -3.88 32.31
C LEU A 474 47.47 -3.87 33.83
N SER A 475 46.79 -3.01 34.60
CA SER A 475 46.95 -2.95 36.05
C SER A 475 46.07 -3.93 36.83
N GLU A 476 44.98 -4.39 36.22
CA GLU A 476 44.04 -5.37 36.79
C GLU A 476 44.17 -6.70 36.05
N GLN A 477 44.20 -7.82 36.79
CA GLN A 477 44.18 -9.17 36.21
C GLN A 477 42.73 -9.61 35.96
N ASP A 478 42.04 -8.89 35.07
CA ASP A 478 40.68 -9.23 34.62
C ASP A 478 40.68 -10.42 33.65
N GLU A 479 39.53 -11.08 33.47
CA GLU A 479 39.35 -12.23 32.55
C GLU A 479 39.73 -11.90 31.10
N ASP A 480 39.54 -10.66 30.64
CA ASP A 480 39.90 -10.19 29.29
C ASP A 480 41.37 -9.70 29.16
N GLY A 481 42.19 -9.90 30.19
CA GLY A 481 43.59 -9.47 30.21
C GLY A 481 43.79 -7.94 30.21
N GLY A 482 42.75 -7.19 30.61
CA GLY A 482 42.80 -5.73 30.74
C GLY A 482 42.59 -4.96 29.44
N VAL A 483 42.05 -5.59 28.39
CA VAL A 483 41.83 -4.94 27.09
C VAL A 483 40.36 -4.91 26.71
N ARG A 484 39.83 -3.71 26.43
CA ARG A 484 38.43 -3.47 26.04
C ARG A 484 38.36 -2.85 24.66
N LEU A 485 37.78 -3.58 23.71
CA LEU A 485 37.54 -3.11 22.35
C LEU A 485 36.13 -2.51 22.23
N TYR A 486 36.06 -1.32 21.67
CA TYR A 486 34.84 -0.67 21.26
C TYR A 486 34.82 -0.55 19.73
N VAL A 487 33.70 -0.94 19.13
CA VAL A 487 33.42 -0.74 17.71
C VAL A 487 32.18 0.13 17.61
N ASP A 488 32.29 1.26 16.92
CA ASP A 488 31.20 2.22 16.72
C ASP A 488 30.55 2.62 18.06
N GLY A 489 31.40 2.97 19.03
CA GLY A 489 30.97 3.42 20.36
C GLY A 489 30.38 2.34 21.28
N LYS A 490 30.24 1.09 20.82
CA LYS A 490 29.77 -0.06 21.62
C LYS A 490 30.93 -0.91 22.09
N LEU A 491 30.87 -1.37 23.34
CA LEU A 491 31.76 -2.41 23.84
C LEU A 491 31.49 -3.73 23.10
N VAL A 492 32.54 -4.35 22.57
CA VAL A 492 32.46 -5.70 22.00
C VAL A 492 32.40 -6.69 23.15
N ILE A 493 31.33 -7.47 23.22
CA ILE A 493 31.18 -8.54 24.21
C ILE A 493 32.06 -9.72 23.76
N THR A 494 33.01 -10.10 24.61
CA THR A 494 33.96 -11.19 24.34
C THR A 494 33.39 -12.55 24.75
N ASP A 495 33.63 -13.57 23.93
CA ASP A 495 33.33 -14.97 24.19
C ASP A 495 34.43 -15.88 23.62
N GLU A 496 34.34 -17.19 23.87
CA GLU A 496 35.35 -18.17 23.41
C GLU A 496 35.43 -18.30 21.88
N GLU A 497 34.40 -17.89 21.13
CA GLU A 497 34.38 -17.98 19.67
C GLU A 497 34.98 -16.72 19.01
N ASN A 498 34.78 -15.57 19.63
CA ASN A 498 35.07 -14.26 19.05
C ASN A 498 36.35 -13.60 19.60
N PHE A 499 36.89 -14.06 20.74
CA PHE A 499 38.06 -13.47 21.39
C PHE A 499 39.09 -14.52 21.82
N GLU A 500 40.35 -14.31 21.48
CA GLU A 500 41.47 -15.17 21.91
C GLU A 500 42.65 -14.33 22.39
N ILE A 501 43.26 -14.77 23.49
CA ILE A 501 44.52 -14.23 24.03
C ILE A 501 45.62 -15.26 23.80
N ILE A 502 46.75 -14.83 23.25
CA ILE A 502 47.93 -15.66 23.06
C ILE A 502 49.09 -15.07 23.83
N ASP A 503 49.69 -15.92 24.67
CA ASP A 503 50.88 -15.59 25.41
C ASP A 503 52.14 -15.70 24.55
N ASP A 504 53.10 -14.81 24.76
CA ASP A 504 54.41 -14.85 24.10
C ASP A 504 55.54 -14.54 25.10
N TRP A 505 56.77 -14.82 24.69
CA TRP A 505 57.96 -14.50 25.47
C TRP A 505 58.24 -12.99 25.46
N PRO A 506 58.69 -12.42 26.59
CA PRO A 506 59.20 -11.05 26.61
C PRO A 506 60.36 -10.86 25.63
N LEU A 507 60.46 -9.67 25.05
CA LEU A 507 61.51 -9.33 24.10
C LEU A 507 62.89 -9.35 24.79
N HIS A 508 63.77 -10.24 24.33
CA HIS A 508 65.14 -10.34 24.85
C HIS A 508 65.94 -9.06 24.61
N LYS A 509 66.67 -8.56 25.61
CA LYS A 509 67.54 -7.38 25.45
C LYS A 509 68.66 -7.65 24.44
N THR A 510 68.87 -6.73 23.51
CA THR A 510 69.91 -6.83 22.49
C THR A 510 70.76 -5.56 22.48
N LYS A 511 72.06 -5.72 22.31
CA LYS A 511 73.00 -4.58 22.16
C LYS A 511 73.11 -4.07 20.72
N LYS A 512 72.39 -4.70 19.77
CA LYS A 512 72.47 -4.47 18.32
C LYS A 512 71.35 -3.57 17.78
N VAL A 513 70.44 -3.13 18.65
CA VAL A 513 69.32 -2.27 18.30
C VAL A 513 69.59 -0.92 18.93
N HIS A 514 69.62 0.12 18.12
CA HIS A 514 69.98 1.47 18.52
C HIS A 514 68.78 2.42 18.52
N SER A 515 67.66 2.04 17.89
CA SER A 515 66.44 2.85 17.80
C SER A 515 65.19 1.99 17.58
N THR A 516 64.01 2.59 17.76
CA THR A 516 62.70 2.02 17.36
C THR A 516 62.01 2.91 16.34
N LYS A 517 61.18 2.33 15.48
CA LYS A 517 60.37 3.06 14.50
C LYS A 517 58.90 2.78 14.71
N LEU A 518 58.09 3.85 14.73
CA LEU A 518 56.64 3.79 14.76
C LEU A 518 56.08 4.14 13.37
N ILE A 519 55.43 3.17 12.74
CA ILE A 519 54.89 3.29 11.39
C ILE A 519 53.37 3.20 11.42
N VAL A 520 52.70 4.09 10.69
CA VAL A 520 51.27 4.04 10.41
C VAL A 520 51.06 3.53 8.98
N GLY A 521 50.12 2.61 8.79
CA GLY A 521 49.77 2.03 7.49
C GLY A 521 50.70 0.93 6.98
N ALA A 522 51.75 0.56 7.72
CA ALA A 522 52.63 -0.58 7.43
C ALA A 522 53.42 -0.96 8.70
N CYS A 523 54.34 -1.91 8.58
CA CYS A 523 55.25 -2.30 9.66
C CYS A 523 56.70 -2.34 9.15
N TRP A 524 57.62 -1.79 9.93
CA TRP A 524 59.03 -1.73 9.58
C TRP A 524 59.76 -3.04 9.95
N GLN A 525 60.67 -3.48 9.08
CA GLN A 525 61.51 -4.66 9.28
C GLN A 525 62.97 -4.22 9.40
N GLY A 526 63.44 -3.95 10.62
CA GLY A 526 64.78 -3.38 10.88
C GLY A 526 65.96 -4.24 10.42
N GLY A 527 65.81 -5.55 10.34
CA GLY A 527 66.81 -6.47 9.78
C GLY A 527 66.91 -6.43 8.26
N GLU A 528 65.83 -6.07 7.58
CA GLU A 528 65.73 -6.00 6.10
C GLU A 528 65.75 -4.56 5.58
N ASN A 529 65.63 -3.58 6.46
CA ASN A 529 65.56 -2.15 6.16
C ASN A 529 64.44 -1.84 5.13
N THR A 530 63.28 -2.50 5.28
CA THR A 530 62.13 -2.38 4.37
C THR A 530 60.81 -2.34 5.15
N PHE A 531 59.77 -1.81 4.51
CA PHE A 531 58.40 -1.88 5.00
C PHE A 531 57.71 -3.16 4.51
N SER A 532 56.85 -3.73 5.33
CA SER A 532 55.99 -4.85 4.97
C SER A 532 54.62 -4.74 5.64
N HIS A 533 53.68 -5.62 5.24
CA HIS A 533 52.35 -5.72 5.84
C HIS A 533 51.54 -4.41 5.78
N TYR A 534 51.56 -3.79 4.60
CA TYR A 534 50.85 -2.54 4.33
C TYR A 534 49.34 -2.68 4.54
N TYR A 535 48.72 -1.63 5.04
CA TYR A 535 47.28 -1.52 5.18
C TYR A 535 46.62 -1.12 3.87
N THR A 536 45.48 -1.74 3.56
CA THR A 536 44.64 -1.37 2.41
C THR A 536 43.36 -0.71 2.90
N GLY A 537 43.10 0.51 2.44
CA GLY A 537 41.85 1.21 2.76
C GLY A 537 42.04 2.70 3.01
N TYR A 538 41.22 3.24 3.89
CA TYR A 538 41.21 4.67 4.20
C TYR A 538 41.22 4.90 5.71
N MET A 539 41.99 5.87 6.19
CA MET A 539 41.93 6.33 7.58
C MET A 539 41.56 7.80 7.63
N ALA A 540 40.70 8.16 8.59
CA ALA A 540 40.33 9.54 8.86
C ALA A 540 41.15 10.16 9.99
N GLY A 541 41.53 9.34 10.96
CA GLY A 541 42.25 9.78 12.14
C GLY A 541 42.74 8.59 12.94
N LEU A 542 43.85 8.80 13.66
CA LEU A 542 44.49 7.81 14.51
C LEU A 542 45.05 8.54 15.73
N PHE A 543 44.41 8.32 16.88
CA PHE A 543 44.74 8.99 18.13
C PHE A 543 45.25 8.00 19.16
N VAL A 544 46.29 8.38 19.89
CA VAL A 544 46.82 7.60 21.00
C VAL A 544 46.82 8.44 22.28
N LEU A 545 46.08 7.99 23.29
CA LEU A 545 46.11 8.55 24.64
C LEU A 545 47.05 7.71 25.49
N LYS A 546 48.18 8.27 25.89
CA LYS A 546 49.22 7.56 26.63
C LYS A 546 49.06 7.73 28.15
N GLY A 547 49.25 6.65 28.90
CA GLY A 547 49.26 6.65 30.37
C GLY A 547 47.88 6.70 31.03
N LYS A 548 46.79 6.72 30.24
CA LYS A 548 45.40 6.79 30.70
C LYS A 548 44.50 6.08 29.69
N THR A 549 43.32 5.66 30.12
CA THR A 549 42.25 5.18 29.25
C THR A 549 41.16 6.24 29.08
N GLU A 550 40.52 6.26 27.91
CA GLU A 550 39.41 7.14 27.60
C GLU A 550 38.10 6.58 28.19
N SER A 551 37.21 7.45 28.64
CA SER A 551 35.94 6.99 29.25
C SER A 551 34.98 6.44 28.20
N GLU A 552 34.17 5.44 28.56
CA GLU A 552 33.14 4.88 27.66
C GLU A 552 32.15 5.95 27.17
N LYS A 553 31.79 6.91 28.03
CA LYS A 553 30.91 8.04 27.66
C LYS A 553 31.50 8.87 26.52
N VAL A 554 32.81 9.12 26.56
CA VAL A 554 33.52 9.84 25.50
C VAL A 554 33.56 8.99 24.22
N ILE A 555 33.94 7.71 24.33
CA ILE A 555 34.02 6.78 23.19
C ILE A 555 32.66 6.69 22.46
N ARG A 556 31.55 6.59 23.21
CA ARG A 556 30.20 6.59 22.64
C ARG A 556 29.83 7.92 21.99
N CYS A 557 30.22 9.04 22.59
CA CYS A 557 30.00 10.37 22.01
C CYS A 557 30.75 10.55 20.67
N LEU A 558 31.96 10.00 20.57
CA LEU A 558 32.79 10.05 19.36
C LEU A 558 32.19 9.27 18.17
N ASN A 559 31.21 8.40 18.40
CA ASN A 559 30.48 7.68 17.35
C ASN A 559 29.04 8.18 17.11
N ASN A 560 28.52 9.09 17.95
CA ASN A 560 27.10 9.44 17.89
C ASN A 560 26.75 10.23 16.61
N CYS A 561 25.87 9.64 15.79
CA CYS A 561 25.26 10.23 14.61
C CYS A 561 24.54 11.55 14.91
N LYS A 562 24.86 12.64 14.19
CA LYS A 562 24.03 13.85 14.14
C LYS A 562 22.82 13.71 13.22
N GLU A 563 22.78 12.70 12.36
CA GLU A 563 21.63 12.34 11.53
C GLU A 563 21.02 11.02 12.01
N ASN A 564 19.83 11.06 12.61
CA ASN A 564 19.18 9.89 13.20
C ASN A 564 17.65 10.02 13.26
N LEU A 565 17.02 8.94 13.70
CA LEU A 565 15.64 8.93 14.20
C LEU A 565 15.65 9.29 15.68
N ASP A 566 14.74 10.17 16.07
CA ASP A 566 14.51 10.58 17.44
C ASP A 566 13.10 10.19 17.89
N PHE A 567 12.93 9.93 19.18
CA PHE A 567 11.66 9.58 19.79
C PHE A 567 11.56 10.16 21.19
N HIS A 568 10.52 10.94 21.40
CA HIS A 568 10.24 11.51 22.71
C HIS A 568 9.32 10.59 23.50
N ALA A 569 9.87 9.87 24.48
CA ALA A 569 9.08 9.01 25.36
C ALA A 569 8.11 9.85 26.21
N ILE A 570 6.82 9.61 26.04
CA ILE A 570 5.82 10.02 27.04
C ILE A 570 5.92 9.03 28.21
N SER A 571 5.90 9.56 29.43
CA SER A 571 6.02 8.83 30.71
C SER A 571 4.97 7.74 30.96
N ASP A 572 3.95 7.62 30.10
CA ASP A 572 2.85 6.69 30.23
C ASP A 572 2.87 5.67 29.07
N MET A 573 3.68 4.62 29.21
CA MET A 573 3.60 3.44 28.34
C MET A 573 2.59 2.45 28.91
N SER A 574 1.69 1.96 28.06
CA SER A 574 0.75 0.91 28.42
C SER A 574 1.46 -0.42 28.73
N SER A 575 0.83 -1.27 29.56
CA SER A 575 1.40 -2.57 29.93
C SER A 575 1.49 -3.52 28.72
N GLY A 576 2.69 -4.02 28.45
CA GLY A 576 2.97 -4.87 27.28
C GLY A 576 3.41 -4.11 26.02
N THR A 577 3.72 -2.83 26.15
CA THR A 577 4.33 -2.01 25.08
C THR A 577 5.83 -1.86 25.31
N SER A 578 6.64 -2.05 24.27
CA SER A 578 8.08 -1.81 24.29
C SER A 578 8.52 -1.01 23.07
N VAL A 579 9.52 -0.17 23.28
CA VAL A 579 10.14 0.67 22.26
C VAL A 579 11.65 0.49 22.37
N SER A 580 12.34 0.29 21.25
CA SER A 580 13.79 0.14 21.22
C SER A 580 14.42 0.83 20.02
N PHE A 581 15.70 1.15 20.17
CA PHE A 581 16.55 1.71 19.13
C PHE A 581 17.81 0.85 18.95
N ASN A 582 18.37 0.85 17.75
CA ASN A 582 19.77 0.46 17.58
C ASN A 582 20.72 1.58 18.08
N SER A 583 22.04 1.33 18.10
CA SER A 583 23.00 2.34 18.60
C SER A 583 23.03 3.62 17.81
N ASP A 584 22.86 3.48 16.51
CA ASP A 584 23.06 4.58 15.57
C ASP A 584 21.78 5.42 15.48
N MET A 585 20.74 4.99 16.22
CA MET A 585 19.40 5.55 16.21
C MET A 585 18.82 5.61 14.79
N THR A 586 19.21 4.67 13.93
CA THR A 586 18.72 4.53 12.54
C THR A 586 17.62 3.49 12.43
N GLU A 587 17.50 2.61 13.42
CA GLU A 587 16.41 1.63 13.51
C GLU A 587 15.61 1.86 14.77
N PHE A 588 14.30 1.90 14.62
CA PHE A 588 13.34 2.14 15.68
C PHE A 588 12.24 1.09 15.64
N THR A 589 12.03 0.40 16.76
CA THR A 589 11.07 -0.69 16.84
C THR A 589 10.01 -0.41 17.90
N ILE A 590 8.74 -0.57 17.54
CA ILE A 590 7.58 -0.54 18.44
C ILE A 590 7.00 -1.95 18.51
N SER A 591 6.74 -2.44 19.72
CA SER A 591 5.92 -3.63 19.95
C SER A 591 4.81 -3.28 20.94
N SER A 592 3.55 -3.54 20.59
CA SER A 592 2.41 -3.28 21.47
C SER A 592 1.24 -4.24 21.22
N ARG A 593 0.32 -4.36 22.18
CA ARG A 593 -0.87 -5.20 22.07
C ARG A 593 -2.03 -4.53 21.35
N THR A 594 -2.03 -3.21 21.21
CA THR A 594 -3.15 -2.45 20.62
C THR A 594 -2.67 -1.59 19.45
N VAL A 595 -3.53 -1.47 18.42
CA VAL A 595 -3.24 -0.66 17.22
C VAL A 595 -3.25 0.83 17.57
N GLU A 596 -4.09 1.24 18.54
CA GLU A 596 -4.20 2.62 19.01
C GLU A 596 -2.89 3.11 19.61
N GLU A 597 -2.21 2.27 20.40
CA GLU A 597 -0.94 2.61 21.00
C GLU A 597 0.18 2.69 19.95
N VAL A 598 0.20 1.76 18.98
CA VAL A 598 1.12 1.83 17.83
C VAL A 598 0.93 3.12 17.05
N ASN A 599 -0.30 3.52 16.75
CA ASN A 599 -0.60 4.78 16.06
C ASN A 599 -0.13 5.99 16.86
N ARG A 600 -0.35 6.00 18.17
CA ARG A 600 0.10 7.07 19.06
C ARG A 600 1.63 7.20 19.08
N LEU A 601 2.35 6.08 19.19
CA LEU A 601 3.81 6.05 19.25
C LEU A 601 4.45 6.37 17.90
N MET A 602 3.89 5.84 16.81
CA MET A 602 4.33 6.15 15.45
C MET A 602 4.28 7.65 15.17
N GLY A 603 3.21 8.33 15.63
CA GLY A 603 3.06 9.78 15.52
C GLY A 603 4.14 10.61 16.22
N GLN A 604 4.99 10.00 17.05
CA GLN A 604 6.04 10.65 17.83
C GLN A 604 7.44 10.48 17.25
N VAL A 605 7.60 9.66 16.20
CA VAL A 605 8.89 9.46 15.56
C VAL A 605 9.27 10.70 14.76
N ALA A 606 10.47 11.20 15.00
CA ALA A 606 11.03 12.34 14.30
C ALA A 606 12.34 11.94 13.61
N TYR A 607 12.68 12.68 12.57
CA TYR A 607 14.01 12.71 11.99
C TYR A 607 14.73 13.95 12.49
N VAL A 608 15.98 13.79 12.89
CA VAL A 608 16.84 14.86 13.37
C VAL A 608 18.11 14.85 12.55
N ASN A 609 18.50 16.03 12.08
CA ASN A 609 19.81 16.26 11.50
C ASN A 609 20.45 17.48 12.15
N ALA A 610 21.26 17.24 13.18
CA ALA A 610 21.93 18.27 13.97
C ALA A 610 23.20 18.82 13.28
N ARG A 611 23.40 18.54 11.98
CA ARG A 611 24.50 19.10 11.20
C ARG A 611 24.23 20.56 10.84
N THR A 612 25.28 21.39 10.88
CA THR A 612 25.19 22.79 10.43
C THR A 612 24.93 22.88 8.92
N PHE A 613 25.58 21.98 8.15
CA PHE A 613 25.41 21.82 6.70
C PHE A 613 25.04 20.36 6.37
N PRO A 614 23.77 19.95 6.51
CA PRO A 614 23.30 18.61 6.14
C PRO A 614 23.56 18.29 4.66
N THR A 615 24.02 17.07 4.37
CA THR A 615 24.25 16.63 2.99
C THR A 615 22.91 16.54 2.24
N PRO A 616 22.71 17.31 1.15
CA PRO A 616 21.43 17.32 0.45
C PRO A 616 21.12 15.96 -0.20
N GLY A 617 19.82 15.68 -0.39
CA GLY A 617 19.34 14.51 -1.12
C GLY A 617 18.42 13.61 -0.31
N TYR A 618 18.08 12.47 -0.91
CA TYR A 618 17.09 11.54 -0.35
C TYR A 618 17.69 10.61 0.71
N ARG A 619 16.91 10.31 1.74
CA ARG A 619 17.08 9.17 2.65
C ARG A 619 15.90 8.25 2.48
N ASN A 620 16.17 6.96 2.34
CA ASN A 620 15.10 5.97 2.30
C ASN A 620 14.72 5.62 3.74
N LEU A 621 13.42 5.60 4.00
CA LEU A 621 12.82 5.19 5.26
C LEU A 621 11.92 3.98 4.95
N THR A 622 12.27 2.81 5.48
CA THR A 622 11.46 1.61 5.32
C THR A 622 10.65 1.36 6.58
N ILE A 623 9.42 0.90 6.41
CA ILE A 623 8.49 0.59 7.49
C ILE A 623 8.02 -0.85 7.28
N GLU A 624 8.45 -1.73 8.18
CA GLU A 624 8.01 -3.11 8.26
C GLU A 624 6.96 -3.25 9.35
N THR A 625 5.88 -3.98 9.08
CA THR A 625 4.80 -4.18 10.05
C THR A 625 4.37 -5.63 10.05
N SER A 626 4.41 -6.24 11.23
CA SER A 626 3.93 -7.61 11.45
C SER A 626 2.91 -7.63 12.58
N ILE A 627 1.85 -8.39 12.39
CA ILE A 627 0.74 -8.52 13.31
C ILE A 627 0.66 -9.99 13.71
N ILE A 628 0.83 -10.26 15.00
CA ILE A 628 0.73 -11.59 15.58
C ILE A 628 -0.71 -11.76 16.08
N CYS A 629 -1.41 -12.72 15.50
CA CYS A 629 -2.76 -13.13 15.85
C CYS A 629 -2.73 -14.49 16.55
N GLU A 630 -3.88 -14.96 17.08
CA GLU A 630 -3.98 -16.31 17.64
C GLU A 630 -3.78 -17.40 16.56
N GLY A 631 -2.56 -17.90 16.42
CA GLY A 631 -2.22 -19.00 15.51
C GLY A 631 -1.76 -18.59 14.10
N GLN A 632 -1.70 -17.28 13.79
CA GLN A 632 -1.24 -16.76 12.51
C GLN A 632 -0.43 -15.47 12.68
N THR A 633 0.54 -15.23 11.81
CA THR A 633 1.24 -13.93 11.70
C THR A 633 0.94 -13.33 10.33
N ILE A 634 0.45 -12.10 10.32
CA ILE A 634 0.19 -11.32 9.12
C ILE A 634 1.35 -10.34 8.96
N VAL A 635 2.01 -10.37 7.80
CA VAL A 635 3.05 -9.38 7.45
C VAL A 635 2.45 -8.45 6.41
N LEU A 636 2.42 -7.16 6.72
CA LEU A 636 1.93 -6.14 5.79
C LEU A 636 3.00 -5.86 4.72
N PRO A 637 2.61 -5.37 3.53
CA PRO A 637 3.55 -4.97 2.50
C PRO A 637 4.58 -3.96 3.02
N LEU A 638 5.85 -4.15 2.64
CA LEU A 638 6.93 -3.22 2.96
C LEU A 638 6.58 -1.82 2.42
N MET A 639 6.64 -0.82 3.29
CA MET A 639 6.37 0.56 2.90
C MET A 639 7.67 1.36 2.83
N GLU A 640 7.91 1.97 1.68
CA GLU A 640 9.07 2.86 1.46
C GLU A 640 8.62 4.32 1.44
N ARG A 641 9.31 5.15 2.21
CA ARG A 641 9.15 6.60 2.27
C ARG A 641 10.49 7.27 2.11
N LYS A 642 10.47 8.56 1.80
CA LYS A 642 11.69 9.33 1.59
C LYS A 642 11.74 10.55 2.49
N ILE A 643 12.93 10.88 2.96
CA ILE A 643 13.23 12.17 3.57
C ILE A 643 14.11 12.92 2.58
N LEU A 644 13.68 14.09 2.14
CA LEU A 644 14.49 14.96 1.29
C LEU A 644 15.17 16.00 2.18
N VAL A 645 16.49 15.83 2.37
CA VAL A 645 17.32 16.87 2.97
C VAL A 645 17.55 17.94 1.90
N GLU A 646 17.02 19.13 2.13
CA GLU A 646 17.10 20.23 1.18
C GLU A 646 18.50 20.86 1.18
N GLU A 647 18.94 21.32 0.02
CA GLU A 647 20.19 22.05 -0.11
C GLU A 647 20.09 23.39 0.61
N GLN A 648 21.04 23.66 1.51
CA GLN A 648 21.16 24.99 2.10
C GLN A 648 21.59 25.97 1.01
N ARG A 649 20.76 26.99 0.75
CA ARG A 649 21.11 28.05 -0.19
C ARG A 649 22.24 28.89 0.40
N GLU A 650 23.43 28.79 -0.19
CA GLU A 650 24.57 29.61 0.21
C GLU A 650 24.28 31.11 -0.03
N PRO A 651 24.65 32.00 0.91
CA PRO A 651 24.51 33.44 0.70
C PRO A 651 25.42 33.86 -0.46
N MET A 652 24.84 34.48 -1.49
CA MET A 652 25.63 34.99 -2.61
C MET A 652 26.25 36.34 -2.24
N PHE A 653 27.58 36.39 -2.23
CA PHE A 653 28.33 37.64 -2.14
C PHE A 653 28.65 38.15 -3.55
N ILE A 654 28.12 39.32 -3.90
CA ILE A 654 28.42 39.98 -5.16
C ILE A 654 29.42 41.10 -4.88
N ILE A 655 30.62 40.95 -5.43
CA ILE A 655 31.65 42.00 -5.37
C ILE A 655 31.60 42.75 -6.71
N THR A 656 31.31 44.05 -6.65
CA THR A 656 31.31 44.93 -7.84
C THR A 656 32.40 45.97 -7.69
N GLY A 657 33.10 46.29 -8.79
CA GLY A 657 34.18 47.27 -8.83
C GLY A 657 35.01 47.12 -10.10
N TYR A 658 35.89 48.08 -10.38
CA TYR A 658 36.83 48.04 -11.49
C TYR A 658 38.02 47.14 -11.15
N SER A 659 38.29 46.14 -12.00
CA SER A 659 39.42 45.21 -11.85
C SER A 659 40.77 45.79 -12.28
N ASN A 660 40.76 46.96 -12.94
CA ASN A 660 41.97 47.63 -13.43
C ASN A 660 41.99 49.10 -12.99
N LEU A 661 42.96 49.46 -12.15
CA LEU A 661 43.26 50.84 -11.81
C LEU A 661 44.39 51.35 -12.71
N THR A 662 44.03 51.96 -13.85
CA THR A 662 44.97 52.82 -14.58
C THR A 662 44.94 54.21 -13.94
N ARG A 663 46.07 54.68 -13.41
CA ARG A 663 46.20 55.99 -12.75
C ARG A 663 47.47 56.69 -13.21
N MET A 664 47.45 58.02 -13.19
CA MET A 664 48.61 58.82 -13.60
C MET A 664 49.62 58.92 -12.46
N VAL A 665 50.91 59.04 -12.80
CA VAL A 665 52.02 59.00 -11.84
C VAL A 665 51.89 60.07 -10.74
N TYR A 666 51.37 61.26 -11.06
CA TYR A 666 51.18 62.33 -10.07
C TYR A 666 50.12 61.98 -9.00
N GLU A 667 49.16 61.09 -9.32
CA GLU A 667 48.12 60.68 -8.37
C GLU A 667 48.69 59.72 -7.30
N PHE A 668 49.75 58.96 -7.64
CA PHE A 668 50.50 58.14 -6.69
C PHE A 668 51.20 58.96 -5.62
N GLU A 669 51.75 60.12 -5.98
CA GLU A 669 52.48 61.01 -5.07
C GLU A 669 51.57 61.65 -4.02
N LEU A 670 50.26 61.77 -4.31
CA LEU A 670 49.24 62.31 -3.42
C LEU A 670 48.59 61.26 -2.51
N GLY A 671 48.93 59.99 -2.68
CA GLY A 671 48.35 58.87 -1.95
C GLY A 671 47.02 58.42 -2.57
N LEU A 672 47.03 57.25 -3.22
CA LEU A 672 45.85 56.67 -3.85
C LEU A 672 45.04 55.82 -2.86
N ARG A 673 43.70 55.99 -2.87
CA ARG A 673 42.78 55.03 -2.25
C ARG A 673 42.58 53.85 -3.19
N VAL A 674 43.23 52.73 -2.86
CA VAL A 674 43.04 51.47 -3.57
C VAL A 674 41.62 50.95 -3.24
N PHE A 675 40.84 50.60 -4.26
CA PHE A 675 39.48 50.04 -4.15
C PHE A 675 38.36 50.98 -3.69
N HIS A 676 38.39 52.26 -4.09
CA HIS A 676 37.37 53.24 -3.69
C HIS A 676 35.94 52.92 -4.22
N ASP A 677 35.84 52.00 -5.16
CA ASP A 677 34.68 51.63 -5.94
C ASP A 677 34.25 50.17 -5.71
N ILE A 678 34.99 49.40 -4.90
CA ILE A 678 34.57 48.05 -4.53
C ILE A 678 33.37 48.15 -3.59
N ARG A 679 32.26 47.52 -3.99
CA ARG A 679 31.08 47.30 -3.17
C ARG A 679 30.86 45.80 -3.02
N ILE A 680 30.56 45.36 -1.80
CA ILE A 680 30.21 43.98 -1.49
C ILE A 680 28.73 43.96 -1.13
N PHE A 681 27.94 43.22 -1.88
CA PHE A 681 26.54 42.95 -1.58
C PHE A 681 26.41 41.53 -1.07
N ALA A 682 25.66 41.32 0.01
CA ALA A 682 25.21 40.01 0.42
C ALA A 682 23.74 39.89 0.02
N ARG A 683 23.39 38.87 -0.76
CA ARG A 683 21.99 38.59 -1.14
C ARG A 683 21.58 37.26 -0.50
N SER A 684 20.74 37.33 0.53
CA SER A 684 19.89 36.20 0.91
C SER A 684 18.64 36.27 0.02
N GLN A 685 18.30 35.19 -0.68
CA GLN A 685 16.98 35.15 -1.36
C GLN A 685 15.87 35.19 -0.30
N PRO A 686 14.72 35.85 -0.58
CA PRO A 686 13.58 35.82 0.34
C PRO A 686 13.04 34.39 0.46
N LEU A 687 12.48 34.08 1.62
CA LEU A 687 11.67 32.89 1.85
C LEU A 687 10.42 33.01 0.96
N GLU A 688 10.27 32.12 -0.02
CA GLU A 688 8.95 31.86 -0.59
C GLU A 688 8.17 31.10 0.48
N ASP A 689 7.49 31.84 1.36
CA ASP A 689 6.33 31.42 2.17
C ASP A 689 5.95 32.60 3.09
N ASP A 690 5.33 33.63 2.52
CA ASP A 690 4.26 34.44 3.13
C ASP A 690 3.66 35.35 2.04
N ASP A 691 2.35 35.24 1.82
CA ASP A 691 1.53 36.04 0.89
C ASP A 691 1.41 37.52 1.33
N ASP A 692 2.52 38.20 1.57
CA ASP A 692 2.54 39.64 1.82
C ASP A 692 3.51 40.34 0.86
N GLU A 693 2.91 41.05 -0.11
CA GLU A 693 3.56 42.02 -0.98
C GLU A 693 4.27 43.09 -0.16
N ASN A 694 5.57 42.95 0.11
CA ASN A 694 6.49 44.06 0.38
C ASN A 694 7.93 43.65 0.00
N GLU A 695 8.28 43.84 -1.27
CA GLU A 695 9.68 44.04 -1.67
C GLU A 695 10.19 45.35 -1.06
N ASP A 696 11.09 45.28 -0.08
CA ASP A 696 12.23 46.21 0.10
C ASP A 696 12.89 46.01 1.48
N ASP A 697 13.74 44.99 1.62
CA ASP A 697 14.74 44.96 2.71
C ASP A 697 16.09 44.47 2.16
N VAL A 698 16.82 45.40 1.52
CA VAL A 698 18.23 45.25 1.18
C VAL A 698 19.06 45.95 2.26
N ASP A 699 19.60 45.17 3.20
CA ASP A 699 20.48 45.69 4.24
C ASP A 699 21.79 46.22 3.62
N THR A 700 21.85 47.54 3.46
CA THR A 700 22.97 48.23 2.79
C THR A 700 23.97 48.75 3.84
N ILE A 701 25.04 48.01 4.10
CA ILE A 701 26.09 48.46 5.02
C ILE A 701 27.08 49.38 4.30
N ASN A 702 26.90 50.70 4.45
CA ASN A 702 27.86 51.70 3.98
C ASN A 702 29.04 51.87 4.96
N VAL A 703 30.23 51.41 4.58
CA VAL A 703 31.45 51.59 5.37
C VAL A 703 32.00 53.01 5.17
N LYS A 704 31.78 53.91 6.15
CA LYS A 704 32.45 55.23 6.21
C LYS A 704 33.65 55.23 7.17
N GLU A 705 34.81 55.54 6.59
CA GLU A 705 36.11 56.07 7.04
C GLU A 705 36.73 55.76 8.43
N GLY A 706 38.07 55.56 8.41
CA GLY A 706 38.96 55.83 9.56
C GLY A 706 39.87 54.68 10.02
N GLY A 707 40.71 54.11 9.14
CA GLY A 707 41.73 53.11 9.51
C GLY A 707 42.10 52.18 8.34
N THR A 708 43.36 51.75 8.26
CA THR A 708 43.96 50.90 7.21
C THR A 708 43.07 49.68 6.91
N SER A 709 42.70 49.52 5.64
CA SER A 709 41.55 48.68 5.24
C SER A 709 41.73 47.17 5.48
N MET A 710 42.95 46.65 5.48
CA MET A 710 43.20 45.22 5.78
C MET A 710 42.96 44.88 7.25
N GLU A 711 43.37 45.76 8.18
CA GLU A 711 43.19 45.51 9.61
C GLU A 711 41.73 45.65 10.02
N LYS A 712 40.99 46.54 9.35
CA LYS A 712 39.53 46.67 9.51
C LYS A 712 38.75 45.54 8.85
N ALA A 713 39.13 45.08 7.65
CA ALA A 713 38.50 43.92 7.01
C ALA A 713 38.75 42.64 7.83
N ALA A 714 39.95 42.45 8.37
CA ALA A 714 40.27 41.36 9.28
C ALA A 714 39.49 41.46 10.61
N LYS A 715 39.36 42.67 11.19
CA LYS A 715 38.53 42.91 12.39
C LYS A 715 37.03 42.77 12.11
N LEU A 716 36.54 43.12 10.93
CA LEU A 716 35.13 42.96 10.55
C LEU A 716 34.81 41.49 10.27
N ALA A 717 35.70 40.76 9.61
CA ALA A 717 35.62 39.32 9.42
C ALA A 717 35.72 38.56 10.76
N GLN A 718 36.60 38.98 11.67
CA GLN A 718 36.65 38.44 13.04
C GLN A 718 35.40 38.79 13.85
N LYS A 719 34.83 39.99 13.68
CA LYS A 719 33.61 40.42 14.39
C LYS A 719 32.36 39.72 13.83
N PHE A 720 32.31 39.46 12.52
CA PHE A 720 31.27 38.64 11.89
C PHE A 720 31.43 37.15 12.24
N SER A 721 32.65 36.62 12.23
CA SER A 721 32.95 35.26 12.68
C SER A 721 32.58 35.07 14.15
N LYS A 722 32.85 36.05 15.02
CA LYS A 722 32.45 36.01 16.43
C LYS A 722 30.92 36.08 16.62
N LYS A 723 30.21 36.82 15.76
CA LYS A 723 28.75 36.94 15.81
C LYS A 723 28.00 35.80 15.09
N MET A 724 28.71 34.98 14.31
CA MET A 724 28.24 33.70 13.78
C MET A 724 28.58 32.51 14.70
N MET A 725 29.54 32.67 15.61
CA MET A 725 29.90 31.66 16.62
C MET A 725 29.20 31.85 17.97
N GLU A 726 28.69 33.05 18.26
CA GLU A 726 27.65 33.31 19.29
C GLU A 726 26.27 32.97 18.73
#